data_AF-A0A950MJA8-F1
#
_entry.id   AF-A0A950MJA8-F1
#
_cell.length_a   1.000
_cell.length_b   1.000
_cell.length_c   1.000
_cell.angle_alpha   90.00
_cell.angle_beta   90.00
_cell.angle_gamma   90.00
#
_symmetry.space_group_name_H-M   'P 1'
#
loop_
_entity.id
_entity.type
_entity.pdbx_description
1 polymer ?
#
loop_
_entity_poly.entity_id
_entity_poly.type
_entity_poly.pdbx_seq_one_letter_code
_entity_poly.pdbx_strand_id
1 'polypeptide(L)'
;AQTNFAAVWLRGWWYMLQNSAITDVQNGGVTFVSGGGFTRSDAAQGFWAVLKNSILVGNTQPIGADGFPANPFASNAGPFTPMGLPCSYAPHGTLFCASAANGVTFQNQAFAGNQRLFNIYDGPSSEFNNIYSDVHVTNIGTVAQCKPGGNSNPGECASLGYMNGFVQGVPQFPPTAQTENQCILPNTAIAWKQPNGFYYPPAFNSDNLAFNTDKDHKVDIRHFVIQPLYEPNSFTESLTDVQSHYCAWESNIFSGNGFTDIDRQTELTDNDGSLTGLLANRPMETPSEGPTISVNKDVFFNGPVVTDECASGQQPPTETGKNSGATVNTSPYEHLTTAIVAECATASGANCGGNWTSTEPGGGCSNPRCFGVPLYRQYLTSDEDSTLRPSIFMMGQGNAQRSTLTVNRGKYYIDTTNSQAQQMAKGASLFSVFQPSTNYDVFLIFGTNRTRQTYSMYIGTGLTTDEAMKAFTPGRVMIPDTTYPFCSNESDSPYCNACGTQCTGSWVTFDSYTTEDGLLTLTIDLSNQTDLNIANREPYCQPTTYCAWNSSTNTCGCKPGSDCTDPQVCSYGTKDIDCPVGGCYGFRISLPSSFVAESQFGLPPKTAPFPANDIKFATATQEVAGDCYYQNESLRRKRIRFDPLATEPMRRPNP
;
A
#
# COMPACT_ATOMS: atom_id res chain seq x y z
N ALA A 1 4.62 19.17 7.81
CA ALA A 1 4.04 19.76 6.59
C ALA A 1 4.93 19.55 5.35
N GLN A 2 6.17 19.09 5.52
CA GLN A 2 7.21 18.89 4.49
C GLN A 2 6.85 17.78 3.49
N THR A 3 6.20 16.73 3.98
CA THR A 3 5.63 15.63 3.21
C THR A 3 4.33 16.00 2.51
N ASN A 4 3.72 17.13 2.88
CA ASN A 4 2.37 17.52 2.48
C ASN A 4 2.39 18.73 1.55
N PHE A 5 3.31 18.73 0.58
CA PHE A 5 3.45 19.80 -0.39
C PHE A 5 3.53 19.23 -1.80
N ALA A 6 2.71 19.77 -2.68
CA ALA A 6 2.72 19.49 -4.11
C ALA A 6 2.39 20.77 -4.89
N ALA A 7 2.76 20.82 -6.16
CA ALA A 7 2.41 21.94 -7.04
C ALA A 7 0.88 22.13 -7.13
N VAL A 8 0.14 21.02 -7.17
CA VAL A 8 -1.32 20.98 -7.01
C VAL A 8 -1.67 20.04 -5.88
N TRP A 9 -2.33 20.57 -4.86
CA TRP A 9 -2.77 19.83 -3.68
C TRP A 9 -4.28 20.00 -3.47
N LEU A 10 -5.05 18.92 -3.62
CA LEU A 10 -6.50 18.94 -3.53
C LEU A 10 -6.96 17.95 -2.45
N ARG A 11 -7.86 18.38 -1.55
CA ARG A 11 -8.30 17.57 -0.40
C ARG A 11 -9.81 17.62 -0.19
N GLY A 12 -10.39 16.46 0.11
CA GLY A 12 -11.67 16.36 0.83
C GLY A 12 -12.96 16.27 0.01
N TRP A 13 -12.93 16.15 -1.33
CA TRP A 13 -14.13 16.04 -2.19
C TRP A 13 -13.79 15.43 -3.56
N TRP A 14 -14.77 15.35 -4.47
CA TRP A 14 -14.54 14.98 -5.87
C TRP A 14 -13.73 16.05 -6.60
N TYR A 15 -12.63 15.64 -7.21
CA TYR A 15 -11.76 16.53 -7.97
C TYR A 15 -11.45 15.97 -9.35
N MET A 16 -11.40 16.86 -10.34
CA MET A 16 -10.90 16.57 -11.67
C MET A 16 -9.89 17.65 -12.06
N LEU A 17 -8.65 17.25 -12.31
CA LEU A 17 -7.67 18.08 -13.01
C LEU A 17 -7.55 17.56 -14.44
N GLN A 18 -7.77 18.41 -15.43
CA GLN A 18 -7.75 17.99 -16.83
C GLN A 18 -7.14 19.01 -17.77
N ASN A 19 -6.58 18.54 -18.89
CA ASN A 19 -6.00 19.38 -19.95
C ASN A 19 -4.92 20.33 -19.41
N SER A 20 -4.08 19.83 -18.51
CA SER A 20 -3.05 20.60 -17.81
C SER A 20 -1.64 20.21 -18.24
N ALA A 21 -0.70 21.11 -18.01
CA ALA A 21 0.74 20.82 -18.10
C ALA A 21 1.37 21.05 -16.71
N ILE A 22 2.09 20.05 -16.22
CA ILE A 22 2.76 20.09 -14.90
C ILE A 22 4.21 19.76 -15.11
N THR A 23 5.06 20.77 -14.95
CA THR A 23 6.46 20.67 -15.36
C THR A 23 7.40 21.12 -14.25
N ASP A 24 8.64 20.61 -14.29
CA ASP A 24 9.76 21.10 -13.47
C ASP A 24 9.50 21.09 -11.95
N VAL A 25 8.66 20.17 -11.49
CA VAL A 25 8.30 20.07 -10.07
C VAL A 25 9.47 19.46 -9.30
N GLN A 26 9.88 20.09 -8.20
CA GLN A 26 11.05 19.64 -7.42
C GLN A 26 10.69 18.61 -6.35
N ASN A 27 9.40 18.32 -6.17
CA ASN A 27 8.87 17.43 -5.14
C ASN A 27 7.57 16.76 -5.65
N GLY A 28 6.44 16.89 -4.94
CA GLY A 28 5.13 16.49 -5.44
C GLY A 28 4.60 17.37 -6.58
N GLY A 29 4.12 16.75 -7.66
CA GLY A 29 3.41 17.44 -8.76
C GLY A 29 1.93 17.60 -8.46
N VAL A 30 1.11 16.59 -8.75
CA VAL A 30 -0.31 16.53 -8.37
C VAL A 30 -0.49 15.61 -7.18
N THR A 31 -1.31 16.03 -6.23
CA THR A 31 -1.69 15.24 -5.07
C THR A 31 -3.19 15.40 -4.83
N PHE A 32 -3.88 14.27 -4.80
CA PHE A 32 -5.24 14.17 -4.27
C PHE A 32 -5.17 13.53 -2.90
N VAL A 33 -5.95 14.06 -1.96
CA VAL A 33 -5.94 13.62 -0.57
C VAL A 33 -7.38 13.34 -0.13
N SER A 34 -7.68 12.08 0.11
CA SER A 34 -8.80 11.71 0.99
C SER A 34 -8.38 11.90 2.45
N GLY A 35 -9.28 11.65 3.39
CA GLY A 35 -8.85 11.40 4.75
C GLY A 35 -7.96 10.15 4.81
N GLY A 36 -7.24 9.96 5.91
CA GLY A 36 -6.26 8.87 6.03
C GLY A 36 -6.84 7.51 6.38
N GLY A 37 -8.13 7.31 6.11
CA GLY A 37 -8.95 6.20 6.56
C GLY A 37 -10.06 5.93 5.56
N PHE A 38 -10.99 5.06 5.92
CA PHE A 38 -12.05 4.59 5.02
C PHE A 38 -13.45 4.90 5.54
N THR A 39 -13.58 5.77 6.54
CA THR A 39 -14.90 6.23 6.99
C THR A 39 -15.50 7.17 5.96
N ARG A 40 -16.82 7.39 6.00
CA ARG A 40 -17.48 8.41 5.16
C ARG A 40 -17.03 9.84 5.48
N SER A 41 -16.32 10.05 6.58
CA SER A 41 -15.65 11.31 6.89
C SER A 41 -14.31 11.51 6.17
N ASP A 42 -13.66 10.42 5.77
CA ASP A 42 -12.40 10.42 5.02
C ASP A 42 -12.63 10.38 3.51
N ALA A 43 -13.52 9.49 3.05
CA ALA A 43 -13.88 9.30 1.65
C ALA A 43 -15.41 9.24 1.51
N ALA A 44 -15.96 10.22 0.80
CA ALA A 44 -17.39 10.27 0.51
C ALA A 44 -17.85 9.04 -0.29
N GLN A 45 -19.13 8.67 -0.18
CA GLN A 45 -19.69 7.59 -1.00
C GLN A 45 -19.54 7.91 -2.49
N GLY A 46 -18.95 7.00 -3.27
CA GLY A 46 -18.67 7.23 -4.69
C GLY A 46 -17.59 8.28 -4.93
N PHE A 47 -16.69 8.49 -3.97
CA PHE A 47 -15.54 9.38 -4.11
C PHE A 47 -14.68 8.99 -5.31
N TRP A 48 -14.24 9.99 -6.06
CA TRP A 48 -13.22 9.87 -7.08
C TRP A 48 -12.43 11.16 -7.16
N ALA A 49 -11.14 11.05 -7.45
CA ALA A 49 -10.25 12.17 -7.66
C ALA A 49 -9.33 11.83 -8.83
N VAL A 50 -9.45 12.56 -9.94
CA VAL A 50 -8.91 12.14 -11.24
C VAL A 50 -7.99 13.22 -11.84
N LEU A 51 -6.79 12.82 -12.25
CA LEU A 51 -5.97 13.57 -13.21
C LEU A 51 -6.16 12.99 -14.61
N LYS A 52 -6.53 13.80 -15.60
CA LYS A 52 -6.69 13.27 -16.97
C LYS A 52 -6.19 14.17 -18.09
N ASN A 53 -5.94 13.59 -19.25
CA ASN A 53 -5.59 14.31 -20.49
C ASN A 53 -4.51 15.38 -20.25
N SER A 54 -3.52 15.07 -19.42
CA SER A 54 -2.52 16.05 -18.97
C SER A 54 -1.12 15.58 -19.34
N ILE A 55 -0.21 16.53 -19.49
CA ILE A 55 1.20 16.27 -19.76
C ILE A 55 1.99 16.60 -18.51
N LEU A 56 2.79 15.65 -18.04
CA LEU A 56 3.65 15.79 -16.89
C LEU A 56 5.11 15.64 -17.33
N VAL A 57 5.90 16.69 -17.09
CA VAL A 57 7.29 16.78 -17.59
C VAL A 57 8.25 16.96 -16.42
N GLY A 58 9.21 16.06 -16.27
CA GLY A 58 10.15 16.12 -15.15
C GLY A 58 11.08 17.33 -15.25
N ASN A 59 11.68 17.56 -16.42
CA ASN A 59 12.54 18.71 -16.67
C ASN A 59 12.31 19.27 -18.09
N THR A 60 12.03 20.57 -18.19
CA THR A 60 11.89 21.25 -19.50
C THR A 60 13.18 21.90 -19.96
N GLN A 61 14.20 21.98 -19.10
CA GLN A 61 15.50 22.55 -19.41
C GLN A 61 16.43 21.46 -19.97
N PRO A 62 17.17 21.74 -21.06
CA PRO A 62 18.15 20.79 -21.58
C PRO A 62 19.18 20.42 -20.51
N ILE A 63 19.40 19.12 -20.34
CA ILE A 63 20.42 18.59 -19.42
C ILE A 63 21.77 18.54 -20.14
N GLY A 64 22.78 19.20 -19.56
CA GLY A 64 24.14 19.21 -20.05
C GLY A 64 24.87 17.89 -19.81
N ALA A 65 26.06 17.76 -20.41
CA ALA A 65 26.92 16.58 -20.22
C ALA A 65 27.43 16.41 -18.77
N ASP A 66 27.33 17.47 -17.96
CA ASP A 66 27.60 17.47 -16.51
C ASP A 66 26.44 16.91 -15.68
N GLY A 67 25.30 16.59 -16.30
CA GLY A 67 24.12 16.04 -15.64
C GLY A 67 23.20 17.08 -15.01
N PHE A 68 23.40 18.38 -15.32
CA PHE A 68 22.56 19.46 -14.80
C PHE A 68 21.76 20.16 -15.89
N PRO A 69 20.57 20.68 -15.56
CA PRO A 69 19.83 21.54 -16.48
C PRO A 69 20.58 22.83 -16.78
N ALA A 70 20.34 23.39 -17.97
CA ALA A 70 20.90 24.68 -18.41
C ALA A 70 20.70 25.81 -17.38
N ASN A 71 19.60 25.79 -16.62
CA ASN A 71 19.42 26.60 -15.42
C ASN A 71 19.50 25.70 -14.16
N PRO A 72 20.58 25.75 -13.37
CA PRO A 72 20.75 24.91 -12.18
C PRO A 72 19.64 25.03 -11.12
N PHE A 73 18.88 26.13 -11.09
CA PHE A 73 17.73 26.28 -10.19
C PHE A 73 16.54 25.39 -10.57
N ALA A 74 16.49 24.90 -11.80
CA ALA A 74 15.48 23.97 -12.30
C ALA A 74 15.92 22.50 -12.16
N SER A 75 16.95 22.21 -11.34
CA SER A 75 17.37 20.82 -11.10
C SER A 75 16.27 20.01 -10.43
N ASN A 76 16.11 18.77 -10.88
CA ASN A 76 15.21 17.79 -10.27
C ASN A 76 15.64 17.41 -8.84
N ALA A 77 16.88 17.77 -8.43
CA ALA A 77 17.35 17.65 -7.05
C ALA A 77 16.97 18.86 -6.16
N GLY A 78 16.20 19.81 -6.68
CA GLY A 78 15.90 21.09 -6.05
C GLY A 78 16.93 22.18 -6.38
N PRO A 79 16.74 23.42 -5.89
CA PRO A 79 17.59 24.55 -6.30
C PRO A 79 18.92 24.60 -5.55
N PHE A 80 19.08 23.80 -4.48
CA PHE A 80 20.29 23.70 -3.67
C PHE A 80 21.14 22.51 -4.12
N THR A 81 22.12 22.79 -4.97
CA THR A 81 22.99 21.81 -5.62
C THR A 81 24.40 22.38 -5.77
N PRO A 82 25.42 21.56 -6.13
CA PRO A 82 26.78 22.05 -6.40
C PRO A 82 26.90 23.17 -7.43
N MET A 83 25.95 23.25 -8.38
CA MET A 83 25.95 24.26 -9.44
C MET A 83 24.85 25.32 -9.26
N GLY A 84 23.97 25.14 -8.27
CA GLY A 84 22.86 26.03 -7.94
C GLY A 84 23.15 26.85 -6.68
N LEU A 85 22.16 26.91 -5.78
CA LEU A 85 22.29 27.60 -4.51
C LEU A 85 23.19 26.80 -3.55
N PRO A 86 24.17 27.43 -2.89
CA PRO A 86 24.83 26.80 -1.75
C PRO A 86 23.84 26.72 -0.58
N CYS A 87 23.81 25.57 0.08
CA CYS A 87 23.06 25.42 1.32
C CYS A 87 23.85 26.06 2.48
N SER A 88 23.82 27.39 2.57
CA SER A 88 24.64 28.18 3.51
C SER A 88 24.25 28.00 4.98
N TYR A 89 23.05 27.45 5.24
CA TYR A 89 22.53 27.14 6.55
C TYR A 89 22.05 25.68 6.58
N ALA A 90 22.99 24.74 6.74
CA ALA A 90 22.68 23.33 7.02
C ALA A 90 23.67 22.74 8.05
N PRO A 91 23.46 22.95 9.36
CA PRO A 91 24.06 22.08 10.36
C PRO A 91 23.65 20.61 10.10
N HIS A 92 24.53 19.66 10.39
CA HIS A 92 24.22 18.23 10.37
C HIS A 92 22.87 17.95 11.05
N GLY A 93 21.99 17.19 10.40
CA GLY A 93 20.65 16.88 10.91
C GLY A 93 19.62 18.01 10.84
N THR A 94 19.87 19.10 10.09
CA THR A 94 18.86 20.15 9.89
C THR A 94 17.85 19.80 8.79
N LEU A 95 16.58 20.05 9.11
CA LEU A 95 15.43 19.79 8.24
C LEU A 95 15.18 20.91 7.22
N PHE A 96 16.20 21.69 6.83
CA PHE A 96 16.05 22.73 5.80
C PHE A 96 17.38 23.22 5.21
N CYS A 97 17.32 23.74 3.99
CA CYS A 97 18.36 24.55 3.35
C CYS A 97 17.84 25.96 3.10
N ALA A 98 18.64 26.98 3.43
CA ALA A 98 18.26 28.37 3.22
C ALA A 98 19.35 29.17 2.50
N SER A 99 18.90 30.09 1.63
CA SER A 99 19.74 31.09 0.97
C SER A 99 19.19 32.48 1.28
N ALA A 100 19.79 33.14 2.28
CA ALA A 100 19.37 34.48 2.70
C ALA A 100 19.53 35.51 1.57
N ALA A 101 20.58 35.38 0.76
CA ALA A 101 20.84 36.24 -0.39
C ALA A 101 19.72 36.20 -1.44
N ASN A 102 19.06 35.04 -1.60
CA ASN A 102 17.96 34.86 -2.55
C ASN A 102 16.58 34.87 -1.87
N GLY A 103 16.51 35.01 -0.54
CA GLY A 103 15.26 35.03 0.21
C GLY A 103 14.47 33.71 0.17
N VAL A 104 15.14 32.57 0.01
CA VAL A 104 14.48 31.26 -0.12
C VAL A 104 14.90 30.28 0.98
N THR A 105 13.96 29.45 1.41
CA THR A 105 14.18 28.34 2.34
C THR A 105 13.39 27.13 1.87
N PHE A 106 14.01 25.95 1.90
CA PHE A 106 13.41 24.69 1.53
C PHE A 106 13.57 23.73 2.69
N GLN A 107 12.47 23.21 3.19
CA GLN A 107 12.53 22.18 4.21
C GLN A 107 12.96 20.85 3.58
N ASN A 108 13.69 20.07 4.34
CA ASN A 108 14.15 18.75 3.96
C ASN A 108 13.71 17.74 5.01
N GLN A 109 13.26 16.57 4.57
CA GLN A 109 12.83 15.48 5.44
C GLN A 109 13.21 14.16 4.78
N ALA A 110 13.57 13.17 5.61
CA ALA A 110 13.85 11.82 5.14
C ALA A 110 12.70 11.32 4.25
N PHE A 111 13.05 10.69 3.12
CA PHE A 111 12.11 10.12 2.15
C PHE A 111 11.17 11.10 1.42
N ALA A 112 11.32 12.42 1.62
CA ALA A 112 10.42 13.42 1.02
C ALA A 112 11.01 14.14 -0.19
N GLY A 113 12.32 14.02 -0.43
CA GLY A 113 13.08 14.93 -1.29
C GLY A 113 13.00 14.74 -2.81
N ASN A 114 12.44 13.64 -3.29
CA ASN A 114 12.45 13.29 -4.72
C ASN A 114 11.27 13.88 -5.50
N GLN A 115 11.50 14.16 -6.79
CA GLN A 115 10.46 14.48 -7.75
C GLN A 115 9.48 13.29 -7.90
N ARG A 116 8.18 13.61 -7.94
CA ARG A 116 7.07 12.68 -8.17
C ARG A 116 5.92 13.42 -8.82
N LEU A 117 5.69 13.17 -10.11
CA LEU A 117 4.77 13.99 -10.90
C LEU A 117 3.31 13.72 -10.51
N PHE A 118 2.93 12.46 -10.39
CA PHE A 118 1.70 12.01 -9.75
C PHE A 118 2.02 11.41 -8.38
N ASN A 119 1.63 12.13 -7.33
CA ASN A 119 1.94 11.76 -5.96
C ASN A 119 0.77 10.96 -5.36
N ILE A 120 1.01 9.69 -5.10
CA ILE A 120 0.04 8.77 -4.51
C ILE A 120 0.00 8.95 -2.98
N TYR A 121 -0.66 10.03 -2.54
CA TYR A 121 -0.77 10.48 -1.14
C TYR A 121 -2.18 10.24 -0.59
N ASP A 122 -2.30 9.81 0.67
CA ASP A 122 -3.53 9.54 1.48
C ASP A 122 -4.86 9.52 0.70
N GLY A 123 -5.10 8.53 -0.16
CA GLY A 123 -6.44 8.25 -0.67
C GLY A 123 -6.51 7.41 -1.94
N PRO A 124 -7.71 6.95 -2.32
CA PRO A 124 -7.90 6.47 -3.68
C PRO A 124 -7.77 7.68 -4.62
N SER A 125 -7.00 7.53 -5.69
CA SER A 125 -6.92 8.55 -6.74
C SER A 125 -6.64 7.88 -8.07
N SER A 126 -7.04 8.53 -9.15
CA SER A 126 -6.97 7.93 -10.48
C SER A 126 -6.30 8.86 -11.46
N GLU A 127 -5.69 8.25 -12.47
CA GLU A 127 -5.12 8.93 -13.59
C GLU A 127 -5.49 8.25 -14.90
N PHE A 128 -5.72 9.07 -15.93
CA PHE A 128 -6.22 8.59 -17.22
C PHE A 128 -5.71 9.44 -18.38
N ASN A 129 -5.24 8.83 -19.46
CA ASN A 129 -4.77 9.55 -20.67
C ASN A 129 -3.67 10.59 -20.37
N ASN A 130 -2.77 10.30 -19.45
CA ASN A 130 -1.68 11.22 -19.12
C ASN A 130 -0.39 10.81 -19.84
N ILE A 131 0.40 11.83 -20.21
CA ILE A 131 1.69 11.65 -20.87
C ILE A 131 2.78 12.08 -19.89
N TYR A 132 3.79 11.22 -19.73
CA TYR A 132 4.97 11.46 -18.91
C TYR A 132 6.22 11.58 -19.79
N SER A 133 7.05 12.60 -19.54
CA SER A 133 8.27 12.87 -20.32
C SER A 133 9.37 13.50 -19.46
N ASP A 134 10.63 13.31 -19.86
CA ASP A 134 11.82 13.97 -19.27
C ASP A 134 11.96 13.76 -17.75
N VAL A 135 11.71 12.53 -17.30
CA VAL A 135 11.78 12.15 -15.88
C VAL A 135 13.03 11.33 -15.65
N HIS A 136 14.02 11.97 -15.03
CA HIS A 136 15.37 11.40 -14.92
C HIS A 136 15.82 11.23 -13.48
N VAL A 137 16.39 10.06 -13.22
CA VAL A 137 17.14 9.78 -11.99
C VAL A 137 18.27 10.80 -11.85
N THR A 138 18.41 11.40 -10.67
CA THR A 138 19.56 12.27 -10.40
C THR A 138 20.60 11.51 -9.59
N ASN A 139 21.77 11.29 -10.18
CA ASN A 139 22.93 10.78 -9.45
C ASN A 139 23.54 11.91 -8.61
N ILE A 140 23.57 11.73 -7.29
CA ILE A 140 24.12 12.73 -6.36
C ILE A 140 25.50 12.33 -5.81
N GLY A 141 26.07 11.21 -6.25
CA GLY A 141 27.43 10.74 -5.95
C GLY A 141 27.51 9.24 -5.71
N THR A 142 28.47 8.78 -4.91
CA THR A 142 28.65 7.35 -4.59
C THR A 142 28.61 7.07 -3.09
N VAL A 143 28.41 5.80 -2.74
CA VAL A 143 28.45 5.34 -1.34
C VAL A 143 29.74 5.77 -0.64
N ALA A 144 30.89 5.69 -1.32
CA ALA A 144 32.18 6.15 -0.79
C ALA A 144 32.18 7.64 -0.45
N GLN A 145 31.54 8.47 -1.29
CA GLN A 145 31.50 9.92 -1.10
C GLN A 145 30.50 10.33 -0.01
N CYS A 146 29.40 9.59 0.15
CA CYS A 146 28.48 9.75 1.27
C CYS A 146 29.00 9.13 2.58
N LYS A 147 30.09 8.35 2.54
CA LYS A 147 30.66 7.64 3.71
C LYS A 147 32.21 7.75 3.76
N PRO A 148 32.78 8.96 3.93
CA PRO A 148 34.24 9.10 4.01
C PRO A 148 34.79 8.41 5.28
N GLY A 149 35.41 7.23 5.12
CA GLY A 149 36.05 6.50 6.22
C GLY A 149 35.91 4.97 6.22
N GLY A 150 35.05 4.41 5.36
CA GLY A 150 34.91 2.95 5.20
C GLY A 150 34.07 2.27 6.28
N ASN A 151 32.90 1.76 5.85
CA ASN A 151 32.05 0.71 6.44
C ASN A 151 31.50 0.87 7.88
N SER A 152 30.17 0.67 7.99
CA SER A 152 29.35 0.49 9.21
C SER A 152 28.86 1.71 9.99
N ASN A 153 29.37 2.92 9.73
CA ASN A 153 28.87 4.11 10.42
C ASN A 153 27.64 4.70 9.70
N PRO A 154 26.65 5.19 10.45
CA PRO A 154 25.60 6.06 9.90
C PRO A 154 26.21 7.19 9.06
N GLY A 155 25.57 7.52 7.94
CA GLY A 155 26.13 8.46 6.96
C GLY A 155 25.09 9.33 6.27
N GLU A 156 25.55 10.47 5.79
CA GLU A 156 24.79 11.42 4.98
C GLU A 156 25.64 11.88 3.78
N CYS A 157 24.97 12.27 2.71
CA CYS A 157 25.59 12.73 1.47
C CYS A 157 25.83 14.26 1.45
N ALA A 158 25.88 14.90 2.62
CA ALA A 158 25.91 16.36 2.78
C ALA A 158 27.11 17.04 2.10
N SER A 159 28.28 16.39 2.09
CA SER A 159 29.51 16.89 1.46
C SER A 159 29.37 17.09 -0.05
N LEU A 160 28.33 16.51 -0.67
CA LEU A 160 28.06 16.57 -2.09
C LEU A 160 27.24 17.79 -2.49
N GLY A 161 26.83 18.64 -1.53
CA GLY A 161 26.21 19.94 -1.81
C GLY A 161 24.76 19.89 -2.33
N TYR A 162 24.15 18.71 -2.41
CA TYR A 162 22.73 18.55 -2.71
C TYR A 162 21.91 18.64 -1.43
N MET A 163 20.84 19.45 -1.40
CA MET A 163 19.94 19.53 -0.23
C MET A 163 19.46 18.15 0.21
N ASN A 164 18.95 17.33 -0.72
CA ASN A 164 18.45 16.00 -0.39
C ASN A 164 19.54 15.02 0.10
N GLY A 165 20.82 15.37 -0.04
CA GLY A 165 21.92 14.61 0.54
C GLY A 165 22.10 14.81 2.05
N PHE A 166 21.51 15.85 2.64
CA PHE A 166 21.56 16.14 4.08
C PHE A 166 20.55 15.36 4.92
N VAL A 167 19.70 14.51 4.30
CA VAL A 167 18.72 13.69 5.01
C VAL A 167 18.91 12.20 4.70
N GLN A 168 18.35 11.39 5.59
CA GLN A 168 18.29 9.95 5.45
C GLN A 168 17.37 9.54 4.28
N GLY A 169 17.54 8.31 3.79
CA GLY A 169 16.63 7.69 2.83
C GLY A 169 17.01 7.90 1.37
N VAL A 170 18.21 8.41 1.08
CA VAL A 170 18.78 8.40 -0.27
C VAL A 170 19.13 6.96 -0.65
N PRO A 171 18.44 6.36 -1.63
CA PRO A 171 18.72 4.98 -2.05
C PRO A 171 20.06 4.87 -2.76
N GLN A 172 20.66 3.69 -2.66
CA GLN A 172 21.83 3.31 -3.42
C GLN A 172 21.45 2.39 -4.58
N PHE A 173 22.23 2.43 -5.65
CA PHE A 173 22.02 1.62 -6.83
C PHE A 173 23.33 1.05 -7.39
N PRO A 174 23.44 -0.28 -7.60
CA PRO A 174 22.51 -1.32 -7.16
C PRO A 174 22.46 -1.46 -5.62
N PRO A 175 21.43 -2.12 -5.04
CA PRO A 175 21.29 -2.27 -3.59
C PRO A 175 22.22 -3.35 -3.01
N THR A 176 23.53 -3.10 -2.98
CA THR A 176 24.55 -4.12 -2.62
C THR A 176 25.59 -3.68 -1.59
N ALA A 177 25.46 -2.48 -1.01
CA ALA A 177 26.40 -1.87 -0.05
C ALA A 177 27.83 -1.64 -0.58
N GLN A 178 28.06 -1.65 -1.90
CA GLN A 178 29.40 -1.44 -2.48
C GLN A 178 29.75 0.04 -2.53
N THR A 179 31.03 0.36 -2.33
CA THR A 179 31.52 1.74 -2.20
C THR A 179 31.36 2.58 -3.47
N GLU A 180 31.36 1.91 -4.63
CA GLU A 180 31.21 2.47 -5.96
C GLU A 180 29.74 2.62 -6.39
N ASN A 181 28.79 2.06 -5.63
CA ASN A 181 27.37 2.16 -5.95
C ASN A 181 26.96 3.64 -5.98
N GLN A 182 26.08 3.96 -6.93
CA GLN A 182 25.55 5.31 -7.10
C GLN A 182 24.54 5.62 -6.00
N CYS A 183 24.54 6.85 -5.52
CA CYS A 183 23.52 7.39 -4.64
C CYS A 183 22.59 8.24 -5.50
N ILE A 184 21.31 7.89 -5.51
CA ILE A 184 20.37 8.46 -6.47
C ILE A 184 19.19 9.12 -5.78
N LEU A 185 18.70 10.22 -6.35
CA LEU A 185 17.32 10.64 -6.18
C LEU A 185 16.50 9.93 -7.26
N PRO A 186 15.54 9.07 -6.89
CA PRO A 186 14.82 8.29 -7.88
C PRO A 186 14.15 9.13 -8.95
N ASN A 187 13.49 10.23 -8.59
CA ASN A 187 12.71 11.11 -9.48
C ASN A 187 11.81 10.34 -10.46
N THR A 188 10.52 10.30 -10.18
CA THR A 188 9.64 9.33 -10.84
C THR A 188 8.38 9.97 -11.38
N ALA A 189 7.76 9.29 -12.34
CA ALA A 189 6.46 9.71 -12.86
C ALA A 189 5.39 9.57 -11.77
N ILE A 190 5.31 8.40 -11.12
CA ILE A 190 4.34 8.09 -10.06
C ILE A 190 5.09 7.66 -8.80
N ALA A 191 4.76 8.18 -7.63
CA ALA A 191 5.35 7.67 -6.38
C ALA A 191 4.61 8.17 -5.14
N TRP A 192 4.83 7.44 -4.04
CA TRP A 192 5.26 7.96 -2.72
C TRP A 192 4.61 7.24 -1.55
N LYS A 193 5.30 7.23 -0.41
CA LYS A 193 4.74 6.81 0.86
C LYS A 193 5.47 7.44 2.05
N GLN A 194 4.71 7.83 3.07
CA GLN A 194 5.19 8.50 4.28
C GLN A 194 4.92 7.68 5.54
N PRO A 195 5.65 7.93 6.64
CA PRO A 195 5.32 7.39 7.95
C PRO A 195 4.23 8.22 8.63
N ASN A 196 2.97 7.93 8.37
CA ASN A 196 1.87 8.60 9.07
C ASN A 196 0.83 7.62 9.67
N GLY A 197 0.96 6.33 9.34
CA GLY A 197 0.06 5.25 9.77
C GLY A 197 -1.41 5.46 9.39
N PHE A 198 -1.67 6.23 8.34
CA PHE A 198 -2.99 6.35 7.74
C PHE A 198 -3.24 5.20 6.77
N TYR A 199 -4.37 4.53 6.93
CA TYR A 199 -4.72 3.44 6.01
C TYR A 199 -5.24 4.05 4.71
N TYR A 200 -4.45 3.87 3.66
CA TYR A 200 -4.79 4.19 2.29
C TYR A 200 -5.78 3.14 1.80
N PRO A 201 -7.03 3.50 1.51
CA PRO A 201 -7.91 2.61 0.77
C PRO A 201 -7.13 2.12 -0.46
N PRO A 202 -7.13 0.82 -0.79
CA PRO A 202 -6.60 0.40 -2.08
C PRO A 202 -7.31 1.16 -3.20
N ALA A 203 -6.63 1.29 -4.35
CA ALA A 203 -7.02 1.95 -5.60
C ALA A 203 -6.31 3.29 -5.90
N PHE A 204 -5.01 3.22 -6.20
CA PHE A 204 -4.40 4.17 -7.14
C PHE A 204 -4.57 3.62 -8.56
N ASN A 205 -5.56 4.14 -9.29
CA ASN A 205 -5.94 3.59 -10.59
C ASN A 205 -5.28 4.31 -11.75
N SER A 206 -4.63 3.56 -12.62
CA SER A 206 -4.04 4.04 -13.85
C SER A 206 -4.74 3.41 -15.06
N ASP A 207 -4.92 4.20 -16.12
CA ASP A 207 -5.52 3.77 -17.38
C ASP A 207 -4.98 4.65 -18.54
N ASN A 208 -4.60 4.03 -19.65
CA ASN A 208 -4.10 4.65 -20.87
C ASN A 208 -2.98 5.69 -20.64
N LEU A 209 -1.95 5.30 -19.88
CA LEU A 209 -0.78 6.14 -19.65
C LEU A 209 0.23 6.02 -20.80
N ALA A 210 0.90 7.13 -21.12
CA ALA A 210 2.01 7.14 -22.06
C ALA A 210 3.29 7.59 -21.36
N PHE A 211 4.36 6.82 -21.53
CA PHE A 211 5.70 7.15 -21.03
C PHE A 211 6.61 7.33 -22.22
N ASN A 212 7.23 8.51 -22.34
CA ASN A 212 8.13 8.78 -23.44
C ASN A 212 9.38 7.89 -23.34
N THR A 213 9.72 7.26 -24.47
CA THR A 213 10.83 6.29 -24.60
C THR A 213 11.97 6.84 -25.46
N ASP A 214 11.80 8.03 -26.05
CA ASP A 214 12.87 8.71 -26.77
C ASP A 214 14.04 8.96 -25.80
N LYS A 215 15.25 8.64 -26.24
CA LYS A 215 16.47 8.77 -25.46
C LYS A 215 16.62 10.17 -24.85
N ASP A 216 16.21 11.20 -25.57
CA ASP A 216 16.39 12.59 -25.15
C ASP A 216 15.26 13.10 -24.24
N HIS A 217 14.16 12.34 -24.13
CA HIS A 217 12.94 12.73 -23.39
C HIS A 217 12.40 11.62 -22.47
N LYS A 218 13.24 10.65 -22.14
CA LYS A 218 12.84 9.39 -21.53
C LYS A 218 12.25 9.56 -20.12
N VAL A 219 11.36 8.65 -19.76
CA VAL A 219 11.04 8.36 -18.34
C VAL A 219 11.90 7.18 -17.86
N ASP A 220 12.84 7.44 -16.95
CA ASP A 220 13.73 6.40 -16.42
C ASP A 220 13.03 5.47 -15.44
N ILE A 221 12.18 6.04 -14.57
CA ILE A 221 11.41 5.31 -13.56
C ILE A 221 9.94 5.71 -13.66
N ARG A 222 9.07 4.75 -14.00
CA ARG A 222 7.62 4.96 -14.09
C ARG A 222 7.01 5.11 -12.71
N HIS A 223 7.42 4.26 -11.78
CA HIS A 223 6.98 4.40 -10.40
C HIS A 223 8.01 3.88 -9.39
N PHE A 224 7.92 4.39 -8.17
CA PHE A 224 8.80 3.99 -7.07
C PHE A 224 8.08 4.06 -5.73
N VAL A 225 8.15 2.96 -4.99
CA VAL A 225 7.53 2.84 -3.67
C VAL A 225 8.61 2.57 -2.63
N ILE A 226 8.57 3.32 -1.53
CA ILE A 226 9.45 3.09 -0.39
C ILE A 226 8.95 1.87 0.37
N GLN A 227 9.86 0.96 0.69
CA GLN A 227 9.59 -0.20 1.53
C GLN A 227 10.33 -0.07 2.86
N PRO A 228 9.62 -0.04 4.00
CA PRO A 228 10.23 -0.20 5.31
C PRO A 228 10.90 -1.57 5.42
N LEU A 229 12.19 -1.59 5.77
CA LEU A 229 13.00 -2.81 5.83
C LEU A 229 13.03 -3.35 7.27
N TYR A 230 11.90 -3.93 7.70
CA TYR A 230 11.78 -4.51 9.04
C TYR A 230 12.23 -5.96 9.13
N GLU A 231 12.73 -6.33 10.30
CA GLU A 231 12.85 -7.71 10.72
C GLU A 231 11.47 -8.38 10.81
N PRO A 232 11.35 -9.68 10.52
CA PRO A 232 10.07 -10.38 10.58
C PRO A 232 9.36 -10.23 11.93
N ASN A 233 8.06 -9.91 11.91
CA ASN A 233 7.22 -9.73 13.11
C ASN A 233 7.73 -8.65 14.10
N SER A 234 8.35 -7.59 13.59
CA SER A 234 8.81 -6.46 14.41
C SER A 234 8.69 -5.12 13.68
N PHE A 235 8.73 -4.03 14.45
CA PHE A 235 9.03 -2.69 13.92
C PHE A 235 10.52 -2.34 14.08
N THR A 236 11.37 -3.31 14.39
CA THR A 236 12.84 -3.18 14.35
C THR A 236 13.30 -3.34 12.91
N GLU A 237 14.13 -2.42 12.43
CA GLU A 237 14.71 -2.52 11.09
C GLU A 237 15.85 -3.53 10.98
N SER A 238 15.99 -4.14 9.81
CA SER A 238 17.15 -4.93 9.43
C SER A 238 18.28 -3.99 9.03
N LEU A 239 19.26 -3.82 9.91
CA LEU A 239 20.40 -2.93 9.65
C LEU A 239 21.19 -3.36 8.40
N THR A 240 21.31 -4.66 8.16
CA THR A 240 21.98 -5.21 6.98
C THR A 240 21.26 -4.79 5.70
N ASP A 241 19.93 -4.87 5.68
CA ASP A 241 19.13 -4.49 4.51
C ASP A 241 19.13 -2.97 4.32
N VAL A 242 19.02 -2.20 5.40
CA VAL A 242 19.15 -0.73 5.34
C VAL A 242 20.49 -0.33 4.74
N GLN A 243 21.59 -0.94 5.19
CA GLN A 243 22.94 -0.66 4.69
C GLN A 243 23.15 -1.03 3.22
N SER A 244 22.44 -2.06 2.73
CA SER A 244 22.48 -2.48 1.33
C SER A 244 21.57 -1.66 0.43
N HIS A 245 20.52 -1.02 0.95
CA HIS A 245 19.56 -0.24 0.15
C HIS A 245 19.79 1.26 0.16
N TYR A 246 20.46 1.82 1.19
CA TYR A 246 20.55 3.27 1.35
C TYR A 246 21.99 3.78 1.47
N CYS A 247 22.27 4.89 0.78
CA CYS A 247 23.51 5.65 0.92
C CYS A 247 23.52 6.46 2.21
N ALA A 248 22.44 7.22 2.44
CA ALA A 248 22.24 8.03 3.63
C ALA A 248 21.31 7.30 4.61
N TRP A 249 21.87 6.78 5.70
CA TRP A 249 21.15 5.95 6.67
C TRP A 249 21.67 6.16 8.09
N GLU A 250 20.80 5.92 9.06
CA GLU A 250 21.14 5.79 10.48
C GLU A 250 20.43 4.57 11.06
N SER A 251 20.76 4.19 12.31
CA SER A 251 19.93 3.23 13.03
C SER A 251 18.56 3.83 13.34
N ASN A 252 17.52 3.03 13.17
CA ASN A 252 16.10 3.38 13.29
C ASN A 252 15.62 4.40 12.24
N ILE A 253 16.15 4.38 11.01
CA ILE A 253 15.65 5.21 9.90
C ILE A 253 14.16 4.97 9.62
N PHE A 254 13.62 3.76 9.85
CA PHE A 254 12.18 3.53 9.71
C PHE A 254 11.44 3.67 11.04
N SER A 255 11.89 2.94 12.07
CA SER A 255 11.23 2.89 13.38
C SER A 255 11.20 4.26 14.07
N GLY A 256 12.28 5.03 13.95
CA GLY A 256 12.42 6.37 14.53
C GLY A 256 11.66 7.44 13.75
N ASN A 257 11.42 7.23 12.46
CA ASN A 257 10.61 8.14 11.63
C ASN A 257 9.11 7.80 11.65
N GLY A 258 8.68 6.79 12.40
CA GLY A 258 7.27 6.47 12.63
C GLY A 258 6.62 5.59 11.57
N PHE A 259 7.41 4.93 10.72
CA PHE A 259 6.88 3.96 9.76
C PHE A 259 6.22 2.79 10.49
N THR A 260 5.18 2.21 9.89
CA THR A 260 4.42 1.08 10.41
C THR A 260 4.15 0.08 9.30
N ASP A 261 3.43 -0.99 9.62
CA ASP A 261 3.04 -1.98 8.62
C ASP A 261 1.97 -1.46 7.64
N ILE A 262 1.24 -0.39 8.00
CA ILE A 262 0.47 0.38 7.02
C ILE A 262 1.38 0.96 5.94
N ASP A 263 2.64 1.22 6.25
CA ASP A 263 3.58 1.81 5.30
C ASP A 263 4.20 0.76 4.37
N ARG A 264 4.00 -0.53 4.65
CA ARG A 264 4.40 -1.65 3.78
C ARG A 264 3.39 -2.03 2.70
N GLN A 265 2.24 -1.37 2.61
CA GLN A 265 1.12 -1.79 1.75
C GLN A 265 0.65 -0.70 0.77
N THR A 266 1.46 -0.37 -0.22
CA THR A 266 1.04 0.55 -1.31
C THR A 266 0.40 -0.25 -2.41
N GLU A 267 -0.71 0.20 -2.99
CA GLU A 267 -1.41 -0.51 -4.06
C GLU A 267 -1.55 0.36 -5.32
N LEU A 268 -0.94 -0.06 -6.42
CA LEU A 268 -1.15 0.52 -7.75
C LEU A 268 -1.98 -0.43 -8.61
N THR A 269 -3.13 0.02 -9.08
CA THR A 269 -4.02 -0.74 -9.96
C THR A 269 -3.83 -0.27 -11.39
N ASP A 270 -3.36 -1.16 -12.26
CA ASP A 270 -3.22 -0.90 -13.68
C ASP A 270 -4.36 -1.59 -14.44
N ASN A 271 -5.26 -0.78 -15.02
CA ASN A 271 -6.50 -1.27 -15.61
C ASN A 271 -6.33 -1.82 -17.02
N ASP A 272 -5.32 -1.36 -17.76
CA ASP A 272 -5.15 -1.64 -19.18
C ASP A 272 -3.74 -2.15 -19.53
N GLY A 273 -2.82 -2.15 -18.57
CA GLY A 273 -1.44 -2.61 -18.76
C GLY A 273 -0.51 -1.49 -19.25
N SER A 274 -0.95 -0.23 -19.27
CA SER A 274 -0.12 0.90 -19.70
C SER A 274 1.01 1.21 -18.71
N LEU A 275 0.81 0.92 -17.42
CA LEU A 275 1.82 1.10 -16.38
C LEU A 275 2.77 -0.10 -16.33
N THR A 276 2.21 -1.31 -16.18
CA THR A 276 2.90 -2.56 -15.84
C THR A 276 3.31 -3.38 -17.07
N GLY A 277 2.61 -3.22 -18.20
CA GLY A 277 2.71 -4.10 -19.37
C GLY A 277 1.91 -5.41 -19.26
N LEU A 278 1.17 -5.62 -18.18
CA LEU A 278 0.51 -6.88 -17.85
C LEU A 278 -0.99 -6.66 -17.59
N LEU A 279 -1.75 -7.72 -17.85
CA LEU A 279 -3.18 -7.83 -17.51
C LEU A 279 -3.41 -9.10 -16.70
N ALA A 280 -4.44 -9.10 -15.85
CA ALA A 280 -4.90 -10.34 -15.24
C ALA A 280 -5.69 -11.15 -16.28
N ASN A 281 -5.45 -12.46 -16.35
CA ASN A 281 -6.24 -13.42 -17.11
C ASN A 281 -6.84 -14.45 -16.15
N ARG A 282 -8.16 -14.53 -16.16
CA ARG A 282 -9.03 -15.27 -15.24
C ARG A 282 -10.08 -15.99 -16.10
N PRO A 283 -9.73 -17.13 -16.73
CA PRO A 283 -10.55 -17.77 -17.77
C PRO A 283 -11.96 -18.16 -17.32
N MET A 284 -12.15 -18.43 -16.02
CA MET A 284 -13.43 -18.78 -15.42
C MET A 284 -14.24 -17.57 -14.90
N GLU A 285 -13.74 -16.35 -15.06
CA GLU A 285 -14.39 -15.12 -14.60
C GLU A 285 -14.87 -14.26 -15.77
N THR A 286 -15.80 -13.34 -15.52
CA THR A 286 -16.30 -12.40 -16.52
C THR A 286 -16.20 -10.96 -15.98
N PRO A 287 -15.48 -10.05 -16.64
CA PRO A 287 -14.61 -10.31 -17.80
C PRO A 287 -13.43 -11.24 -17.45
N SER A 288 -12.96 -12.01 -18.45
CA SER A 288 -11.83 -12.94 -18.26
C SER A 288 -10.50 -12.20 -18.18
N GLU A 289 -10.41 -11.01 -18.76
CA GLU A 289 -9.26 -10.12 -18.58
C GLU A 289 -9.62 -8.98 -17.63
N GLY A 290 -8.64 -8.49 -16.88
CA GLY A 290 -8.86 -7.44 -15.91
C GLY A 290 -7.57 -6.79 -15.40
N PRO A 291 -7.69 -5.90 -14.41
CA PRO A 291 -6.56 -5.15 -13.90
C PRO A 291 -5.52 -6.05 -13.24
N THR A 292 -4.26 -5.60 -13.28
CA THR A 292 -3.23 -6.10 -12.37
C THR A 292 -3.01 -5.12 -11.23
N ILE A 293 -2.54 -5.66 -10.11
CA ILE A 293 -2.31 -4.89 -8.90
C ILE A 293 -0.86 -5.05 -8.49
N SER A 294 -0.20 -3.93 -8.21
CA SER A 294 1.16 -3.91 -7.74
C SER A 294 1.27 -3.43 -6.30
N VAL A 295 2.03 -4.18 -5.52
CA VAL A 295 2.22 -3.96 -4.09
C VAL A 295 3.70 -4.07 -3.71
N ASN A 296 4.10 -3.42 -2.61
CA ASN A 296 5.46 -3.52 -2.07
C ASN A 296 6.00 -4.97 -2.08
N LYS A 297 7.32 -5.12 -2.24
CA LYS A 297 8.00 -6.42 -2.27
C LYS A 297 8.15 -7.03 -0.88
N ASP A 298 7.00 -7.28 -0.27
CA ASP A 298 6.87 -7.94 1.02
C ASP A 298 6.35 -9.37 0.83
N VAL A 299 6.99 -10.32 1.50
CA VAL A 299 6.58 -11.73 1.45
C VAL A 299 5.15 -11.93 1.93
N PHE A 300 4.60 -11.04 2.77
CA PHE A 300 3.21 -11.15 3.20
C PHE A 300 2.21 -11.06 2.04
N PHE A 301 2.48 -10.24 1.01
CA PHE A 301 1.58 -10.03 -0.13
C PHE A 301 1.79 -11.00 -1.30
N ASN A 302 2.69 -11.98 -1.17
CA ASN A 302 2.89 -12.96 -2.24
C ASN A 302 1.60 -13.76 -2.51
N GLY A 303 1.13 -13.69 -3.75
CA GLY A 303 0.09 -14.56 -4.31
C GLY A 303 0.69 -15.75 -5.07
N PRO A 304 -0.14 -16.69 -5.58
CA PRO A 304 0.34 -17.87 -6.30
C PRO A 304 1.27 -17.56 -7.49
N VAL A 305 1.07 -16.41 -8.13
CA VAL A 305 1.93 -15.88 -9.19
C VAL A 305 2.07 -14.38 -8.96
N VAL A 306 3.32 -13.92 -8.90
CA VAL A 306 3.71 -12.50 -8.84
C VAL A 306 4.95 -12.29 -9.72
N THR A 307 5.22 -11.05 -10.11
CA THR A 307 6.46 -10.72 -10.81
C THR A 307 6.93 -9.31 -10.47
N ASP A 308 8.23 -9.05 -10.57
CA ASP A 308 8.77 -7.70 -10.47
C ASP A 308 8.09 -6.80 -11.50
N GLU A 309 7.56 -5.65 -11.05
CA GLU A 309 6.95 -4.70 -11.96
C GLU A 309 7.99 -4.02 -12.85
N CYS A 310 7.65 -3.87 -14.13
CA CYS A 310 8.49 -3.17 -15.10
C CYS A 310 8.70 -1.69 -14.71
N ALA A 311 9.94 -1.21 -14.86
CA ALA A 311 10.33 0.19 -14.60
C ALA A 311 9.93 0.72 -13.20
N SER A 312 9.81 -0.21 -12.24
CA SER A 312 9.51 0.01 -10.83
C SER A 312 10.73 0.43 -10.01
N GLY A 313 11.46 1.43 -10.45
CA GLY A 313 12.77 1.76 -9.92
C GLY A 313 13.88 1.52 -10.93
N GLN A 314 15.11 1.84 -10.52
CA GLN A 314 16.25 1.89 -11.44
C GLN A 314 16.64 0.48 -11.90
N GLN A 315 16.66 0.23 -13.21
CA GLN A 315 17.01 -1.08 -13.77
C GLN A 315 18.54 -1.29 -13.82
N PRO A 316 19.06 -2.47 -13.42
CA PRO A 316 20.50 -2.79 -13.48
C PRO A 316 21.03 -2.70 -14.93
N PRO A 317 22.31 -2.32 -15.13
CA PRO A 317 22.93 -2.38 -16.45
C PRO A 317 22.97 -3.80 -17.07
N THR A 318 22.89 -4.84 -16.23
CA THR A 318 22.80 -6.24 -16.63
C THR A 318 21.66 -6.95 -15.88
N GLU A 319 20.68 -7.45 -16.61
CA GLU A 319 19.60 -8.26 -16.03
C GLU A 319 20.18 -9.56 -15.43
N THR A 320 20.39 -9.55 -14.13
CA THR A 320 20.63 -10.75 -13.33
C THR A 320 19.35 -10.98 -12.55
N GLY A 321 18.77 -12.19 -12.63
CA GLY A 321 17.41 -12.50 -12.16
C GLY A 321 17.10 -12.34 -10.66
N LYS A 322 17.95 -11.63 -9.91
CA LYS A 322 17.72 -11.18 -8.51
C LYS A 322 17.78 -9.65 -8.33
N ASN A 323 18.20 -8.88 -9.33
CA ASN A 323 18.51 -7.44 -9.19
C ASN A 323 17.73 -6.57 -10.18
N SER A 324 16.45 -6.83 -10.44
CA SER A 324 15.64 -5.99 -11.35
C SER A 324 15.58 -4.51 -10.93
N GLY A 325 15.90 -4.19 -9.67
CA GLY A 325 15.74 -2.85 -9.12
C GLY A 325 14.27 -2.45 -8.94
N ALA A 326 13.35 -3.39 -9.14
CA ALA A 326 11.93 -3.20 -8.90
C ALA A 326 11.64 -3.00 -7.40
N THR A 327 10.73 -2.08 -7.08
CA THR A 327 10.30 -1.72 -5.72
C THR A 327 8.93 -2.29 -5.35
N VAL A 328 8.16 -2.75 -6.33
CA VAL A 328 6.90 -3.47 -6.14
C VAL A 328 6.84 -4.75 -6.99
N ASN A 329 6.00 -5.68 -6.56
CA ASN A 329 5.60 -6.87 -7.31
C ASN A 329 4.19 -6.67 -7.86
N THR A 330 3.99 -6.98 -9.14
CA THR A 330 2.68 -7.05 -9.80
C THR A 330 2.05 -8.43 -9.59
N SER A 331 0.73 -8.45 -9.44
CA SER A 331 -0.11 -9.63 -9.24
C SER A 331 -1.34 -9.58 -10.15
N PRO A 332 -1.77 -10.71 -10.76
CA PRO A 332 -3.05 -10.80 -11.46
C PRO A 332 -4.23 -11.01 -10.50
N TYR A 333 -3.97 -11.19 -9.20
CA TYR A 333 -4.98 -11.36 -8.16
C TYR A 333 -5.43 -10.02 -7.61
N GLU A 334 -6.71 -9.96 -7.24
CA GLU A 334 -7.26 -8.81 -6.52
C GLU A 334 -6.66 -8.73 -5.11
N HIS A 335 -6.46 -7.51 -4.65
CA HIS A 335 -6.19 -7.18 -3.27
C HIS A 335 -7.40 -6.47 -2.70
N LEU A 336 -7.63 -6.66 -1.40
CA LEU A 336 -8.71 -6.03 -0.66
C LEU A 336 -8.24 -5.69 0.74
N THR A 337 -8.97 -4.84 1.45
CA THR A 337 -8.70 -4.56 2.85
C THR A 337 -9.39 -5.57 3.74
N THR A 338 -8.63 -6.22 4.61
CA THR A 338 -9.19 -6.84 5.82
C THR A 338 -9.13 -5.83 6.96
N ALA A 339 -10.27 -5.57 7.61
CA ALA A 339 -10.34 -4.72 8.79
C ALA A 339 -10.94 -5.47 9.99
N ILE A 340 -10.51 -5.09 11.19
CA ILE A 340 -11.06 -5.53 12.46
C ILE A 340 -11.26 -4.35 13.41
N VAL A 341 -12.37 -4.35 14.13
CA VAL A 341 -12.71 -3.36 15.15
C VAL A 341 -13.17 -4.06 16.42
N ALA A 342 -12.71 -3.59 17.58
CA ALA A 342 -13.22 -4.03 18.88
C ALA A 342 -14.42 -3.16 19.29
N GLU A 343 -15.59 -3.75 19.52
CA GLU A 343 -16.83 -3.00 19.80
C GLU A 343 -16.72 -2.14 21.06
N CYS A 344 -16.00 -2.62 22.09
CA CYS A 344 -15.74 -1.88 23.32
C CYS A 344 -14.85 -0.62 23.14
N ALA A 345 -14.36 -0.37 21.93
CA ALA A 345 -13.47 0.74 21.62
C ALA A 345 -14.03 1.73 20.57
N THR A 346 -15.25 1.52 20.07
CA THR A 346 -15.85 2.38 19.03
C THR A 346 -16.55 3.63 19.57
N ALA A 347 -16.92 3.64 20.86
CA ALA A 347 -17.42 4.86 21.49
C ALA A 347 -16.27 5.89 21.64
N SER A 348 -16.59 7.18 21.46
CA SER A 348 -15.59 8.26 21.54
C SER A 348 -14.78 8.20 22.84
N GLY A 349 -13.48 7.94 22.74
CA GLY A 349 -12.56 7.83 23.87
C GLY A 349 -12.57 6.48 24.61
N ALA A 350 -13.37 5.50 24.18
CA ALA A 350 -13.43 4.17 24.80
C ALA A 350 -12.26 3.30 24.33
N ASN A 351 -11.53 2.65 25.23
CA ASN A 351 -10.30 1.90 24.90
C ASN A 351 -10.29 0.47 25.46
N CYS A 352 -11.47 -0.15 25.63
CA CYS A 352 -11.63 -1.48 26.24
C CYS A 352 -10.88 -1.64 27.58
N GLY A 353 -10.93 -0.61 28.44
CA GLY A 353 -10.21 -0.59 29.71
C GLY A 353 -8.68 -0.58 29.55
N GLY A 354 -8.17 0.04 28.49
CA GLY A 354 -6.74 0.15 28.16
C GLY A 354 -6.16 -1.04 27.39
N ASN A 355 -6.96 -2.07 27.09
CA ASN A 355 -6.51 -3.25 26.35
C ASN A 355 -6.57 -3.08 24.83
N TRP A 356 -7.36 -2.13 24.35
CA TRP A 356 -7.48 -1.82 22.94
C TRP A 356 -7.43 -0.31 22.73
N THR A 357 -6.30 0.20 22.25
CA THR A 357 -6.13 1.64 22.04
C THR A 357 -7.04 2.13 20.92
N SER A 358 -7.93 3.07 21.25
CA SER A 358 -8.81 3.75 20.28
C SER A 358 -8.30 5.15 19.94
N THR A 359 -8.09 6.02 20.94
CA THR A 359 -7.70 7.42 20.76
C THR A 359 -6.56 7.76 21.71
N GLU A 360 -5.46 8.32 21.20
CA GLU A 360 -4.38 8.87 22.01
C GLU A 360 -3.87 10.18 21.38
N PRO A 361 -3.40 11.16 22.19
CA PRO A 361 -2.64 12.30 21.70
C PRO A 361 -1.33 11.79 21.07
N GLY A 362 -1.35 11.54 19.76
CA GLY A 362 -0.24 10.89 19.04
C GLY A 362 -0.64 9.92 17.93
N GLY A 363 -1.93 9.77 17.61
CA GLY A 363 -2.38 9.02 16.42
C GLY A 363 -2.88 7.60 16.67
N GLY A 364 -3.01 7.17 17.94
CA GLY A 364 -3.49 5.81 18.25
C GLY A 364 -2.57 4.74 17.66
N CYS A 365 -3.10 3.86 16.81
CA CYS A 365 -2.33 2.77 16.20
C CYS A 365 -1.71 3.10 14.83
N SER A 366 -1.49 4.38 14.57
CA SER A 366 -0.84 4.89 13.36
C SER A 366 0.69 5.01 13.50
N ASN A 367 1.27 4.43 14.55
CA ASN A 367 2.70 4.53 14.83
C ASN A 367 3.23 3.24 15.52
N PRO A 368 4.56 3.00 15.52
CA PRO A 368 5.20 1.80 16.08
C PRO A 368 4.97 1.53 17.56
N ARG A 369 4.46 2.51 18.33
CA ARG A 369 4.15 2.29 19.76
C ARG A 369 2.97 1.35 19.93
N CYS A 370 2.13 1.22 18.91
CA CYS A 370 1.04 0.26 18.90
C CYS A 370 1.51 -1.11 18.43
N PHE A 371 1.05 -2.15 19.13
CA PHE A 371 1.31 -3.52 18.74
C PHE A 371 0.62 -3.93 17.43
N GLY A 372 -0.59 -3.40 17.17
CA GLY A 372 -1.46 -3.86 16.08
C GLY A 372 -2.01 -5.26 16.33
N VAL A 373 -2.69 -5.83 15.33
CA VAL A 373 -3.14 -7.24 15.36
C VAL A 373 -2.30 -8.05 14.37
N PRO A 374 -1.50 -9.03 14.82
CA PRO A 374 -0.74 -9.86 13.89
C PRO A 374 -1.68 -10.68 13.00
N LEU A 375 -1.46 -10.59 11.70
CA LEU A 375 -2.14 -11.35 10.67
C LEU A 375 -1.11 -12.19 9.92
N TYR A 376 -1.31 -13.51 9.90
CA TYR A 376 -0.40 -14.44 9.25
C TYR A 376 -1.02 -14.97 7.97
N ARG A 377 -0.30 -14.87 6.84
CA ARG A 377 -0.69 -15.56 5.59
C ARG A 377 -0.37 -17.04 5.75
N GLN A 378 -1.40 -17.88 5.64
CA GLN A 378 -1.27 -19.32 5.84
C GLN A 378 -0.99 -20.08 4.54
N TYR A 379 -1.36 -19.53 3.39
CA TYR A 379 -1.00 -20.12 2.10
C TYR A 379 0.36 -19.63 1.63
N LEU A 380 1.23 -20.55 1.20
CA LEU A 380 2.55 -20.29 0.64
C LEU A 380 2.60 -20.60 -0.85
N THR A 381 3.44 -19.85 -1.57
CA THR A 381 3.78 -20.13 -2.97
C THR A 381 4.73 -21.32 -3.06
N SER A 382 4.95 -21.83 -4.28
CA SER A 382 5.89 -22.95 -4.49
C SER A 382 7.34 -22.61 -4.21
N ASP A 383 7.69 -21.32 -4.21
CA ASP A 383 9.06 -20.85 -4.08
C ASP A 383 9.39 -20.45 -2.62
N GLU A 384 8.40 -20.52 -1.73
CA GLU A 384 8.53 -20.19 -0.31
C GLU A 384 8.79 -21.43 0.54
N ASP A 385 9.68 -21.29 1.53
CA ASP A 385 9.99 -22.38 2.46
C ASP A 385 8.77 -22.73 3.32
N SER A 386 8.48 -24.02 3.50
CA SER A 386 7.33 -24.50 4.28
C SER A 386 7.32 -24.08 5.77
N THR A 387 8.47 -23.67 6.31
CA THR A 387 8.61 -23.14 7.67
C THR A 387 8.31 -21.65 7.77
N LEU A 388 8.25 -20.94 6.63
CA LEU A 388 7.96 -19.51 6.59
C LEU A 388 6.60 -19.21 7.22
N ARG A 389 6.52 -18.09 7.94
CA ARG A 389 5.28 -17.55 8.53
C ARG A 389 5.16 -16.08 8.11
N PRO A 390 4.78 -15.80 6.85
CA PRO A 390 4.63 -14.43 6.37
C PRO A 390 3.57 -13.72 7.21
N SER A 391 3.90 -12.52 7.67
CA SER A 391 3.04 -11.79 8.60
C SER A 391 3.14 -10.29 8.46
N ILE A 392 2.09 -9.65 8.94
CA ILE A 392 1.95 -8.21 9.05
C ILE A 392 1.18 -7.88 10.32
N PHE A 393 1.45 -6.75 10.95
CA PHE A 393 0.61 -6.17 11.96
C PHE A 393 -0.48 -5.34 11.27
N MET A 394 -1.74 -5.70 11.49
CA MET A 394 -2.87 -4.84 11.15
C MET A 394 -2.78 -3.60 12.04
N MET A 395 -2.48 -2.46 11.43
CA MET A 395 -2.37 -1.16 12.08
C MET A 395 -3.60 -0.31 11.72
N GLY A 396 -3.74 0.89 12.26
CA GLY A 396 -4.90 1.70 11.91
C GLY A 396 -4.88 3.07 12.53
N GLN A 397 -5.82 3.90 12.14
CA GLN A 397 -5.95 5.22 12.71
C GLN A 397 -6.29 5.16 14.21
N GLY A 398 -6.21 6.31 14.87
CA GLY A 398 -6.73 6.52 16.22
C GLY A 398 -8.26 6.51 16.29
N ASN A 399 -8.89 5.43 15.85
CA ASN A 399 -10.34 5.19 15.90
C ASN A 399 -10.69 3.72 16.20
N ALA A 400 -9.84 3.01 16.94
CA ALA A 400 -9.98 1.60 17.33
C ALA A 400 -9.91 0.56 16.19
N GLN A 401 -9.79 0.99 14.96
CA GLN A 401 -9.75 0.10 13.82
C GLN A 401 -8.32 -0.42 13.57
N ARG A 402 -8.21 -1.66 13.04
CA ARG A 402 -6.96 -2.25 12.54
C ARG A 402 -7.21 -2.86 11.17
N SER A 403 -6.39 -2.54 10.17
CA SER A 403 -6.53 -3.06 8.82
C SER A 403 -5.20 -3.36 8.18
N THR A 404 -5.27 -4.18 7.15
CA THR A 404 -4.19 -4.38 6.20
C THR A 404 -4.72 -4.84 4.84
N LEU A 405 -3.92 -4.68 3.78
CA LEU A 405 -4.19 -5.32 2.49
C LEU A 405 -4.02 -6.83 2.59
N THR A 406 -4.88 -7.56 1.89
CA THR A 406 -4.87 -9.02 1.78
C THR A 406 -5.13 -9.45 0.35
N VAL A 407 -4.44 -10.49 -0.11
CA VAL A 407 -4.62 -11.11 -1.42
C VAL A 407 -5.90 -11.93 -1.40
N ASN A 408 -6.77 -11.71 -2.39
CA ASN A 408 -7.98 -12.48 -2.58
C ASN A 408 -7.66 -13.99 -2.75
N ARG A 409 -8.58 -14.88 -2.34
CA ARG A 409 -8.41 -16.34 -2.33
C ARG A 409 -7.33 -16.84 -1.37
N GLY A 410 -6.89 -15.98 -0.45
CA GLY A 410 -5.97 -16.32 0.63
C GLY A 410 -6.61 -17.05 1.81
N LYS A 411 -5.75 -17.54 2.70
CA LYS A 411 -6.12 -18.01 4.03
C LYS A 411 -5.25 -17.29 5.06
N TYR A 412 -5.87 -16.72 6.08
CA TYR A 412 -5.21 -15.87 7.06
C TYR A 412 -5.52 -16.32 8.49
N TYR A 413 -4.52 -16.26 9.37
CA TYR A 413 -4.71 -16.45 10.80
C TYR A 413 -4.63 -15.10 11.51
N ILE A 414 -5.74 -14.69 12.14
CA ILE A 414 -5.82 -13.52 13.01
C ILE A 414 -5.33 -13.95 14.40
N ASP A 415 -4.21 -13.40 14.85
CA ASP A 415 -3.61 -13.84 16.10
C ASP A 415 -4.21 -13.15 17.32
N THR A 416 -5.12 -13.85 17.97
CA THR A 416 -5.81 -13.41 19.19
C THR A 416 -5.02 -13.70 20.47
N THR A 417 -3.85 -14.34 20.38
CA THR A 417 -3.15 -14.96 21.53
C THR A 417 -2.11 -14.09 22.22
N ASN A 418 -2.00 -12.81 21.87
CA ASN A 418 -0.98 -11.92 22.42
C ASN A 418 -1.49 -11.17 23.65
N SER A 419 -1.02 -11.58 24.84
CA SER A 419 -1.31 -10.91 26.11
C SER A 419 -0.70 -9.51 26.17
N GLN A 420 -1.24 -8.63 27.02
CA GLN A 420 -0.67 -7.29 27.21
C GLN A 420 0.82 -7.34 27.59
N ALA A 421 1.21 -8.27 28.47
CA ALA A 421 2.61 -8.43 28.87
C ALA A 421 3.52 -8.82 27.70
N GLN A 422 3.02 -9.65 26.78
CA GLN A 422 3.75 -10.04 25.57
C GLN A 422 3.88 -8.88 24.59
N GLN A 423 2.84 -8.07 24.43
CA GLN A 423 2.88 -6.85 23.62
C GLN A 423 3.91 -5.86 24.19
N MET A 424 3.92 -5.65 25.51
CA MET A 424 4.92 -4.80 26.20
C MET A 424 6.35 -5.33 26.04
N ALA A 425 6.55 -6.64 26.12
CA ALA A 425 7.87 -7.26 25.93
C ALA A 425 8.42 -7.04 24.50
N LYS A 426 7.53 -6.79 23.53
CA LYS A 426 7.88 -6.40 22.16
C LYS A 426 7.99 -4.88 21.96
N GLY A 427 7.98 -4.09 23.04
CA GLY A 427 8.17 -2.64 23.01
C GLY A 427 6.90 -1.82 22.80
N ALA A 428 5.72 -2.45 22.77
CA ALA A 428 4.47 -1.72 22.62
C ALA A 428 4.11 -0.94 23.90
N SER A 429 3.60 0.27 23.72
CA SER A 429 2.95 1.06 24.79
C SER A 429 1.47 1.35 24.49
N LEU A 430 1.00 0.97 23.31
CA LEU A 430 -0.40 1.00 22.88
C LEU A 430 -0.80 -0.41 22.44
N PHE A 431 -2.01 -0.84 22.79
CA PHE A 431 -2.35 -2.27 22.83
C PHE A 431 -3.49 -2.64 21.89
N SER A 432 -3.50 -3.90 21.46
CA SER A 432 -4.61 -4.55 20.74
C SER A 432 -4.81 -5.95 21.33
N VAL A 433 -5.16 -6.01 22.60
CA VAL A 433 -5.35 -7.25 23.37
C VAL A 433 -6.79 -7.69 23.26
N PHE A 434 -7.00 -8.93 22.82
CA PHE A 434 -8.32 -9.55 22.79
C PHE A 434 -8.76 -9.93 24.20
N GLN A 435 -10.05 -9.76 24.48
CA GLN A 435 -10.64 -9.92 25.82
C GLN A 435 -11.79 -10.93 25.81
N PRO A 436 -12.00 -11.68 26.91
CA PRO A 436 -13.17 -12.54 27.07
C PRO A 436 -14.46 -11.73 27.03
N SER A 437 -15.55 -12.38 26.62
CA SER A 437 -16.89 -11.78 26.56
C SER A 437 -16.98 -10.49 25.74
N THR A 438 -16.09 -10.33 24.76
CA THR A 438 -15.98 -9.12 23.94
C THR A 438 -16.22 -9.45 22.47
N ASN A 439 -16.84 -8.52 21.76
CA ASN A 439 -17.13 -8.63 20.34
C ASN A 439 -16.07 -7.93 19.48
N TYR A 440 -15.69 -8.59 18.39
CA TYR A 440 -14.78 -8.08 17.37
C TYR A 440 -15.41 -8.26 16.00
N ASP A 441 -15.49 -7.17 15.24
CA ASP A 441 -16.11 -7.15 13.91
C ASP A 441 -15.02 -7.19 12.85
N VAL A 442 -14.96 -8.28 12.09
CA VAL A 442 -14.05 -8.47 10.95
C VAL A 442 -14.82 -8.24 9.67
N PHE A 443 -14.34 -7.35 8.80
CA PHE A 443 -15.03 -6.98 7.58
C PHE A 443 -14.07 -6.65 6.44
N LEU A 444 -14.59 -6.73 5.22
CA LEU A 444 -13.86 -6.52 3.99
C LEU A 444 -14.25 -5.19 3.36
N ILE A 445 -13.24 -4.39 3.02
CA ILE A 445 -13.38 -3.19 2.18
C ILE A 445 -12.72 -3.51 0.86
N PHE A 446 -13.30 -3.04 -0.23
CA PHE A 446 -12.88 -3.39 -1.60
C PHE A 446 -13.08 -4.86 -1.96
N GLY A 447 -14.00 -5.52 -1.25
CA GLY A 447 -14.50 -6.84 -1.65
C GLY A 447 -15.33 -6.74 -2.92
N THR A 448 -15.08 -7.65 -3.86
CA THR A 448 -15.87 -7.83 -5.09
C THR A 448 -16.72 -9.09 -4.98
N ASN A 449 -17.59 -9.34 -5.96
CA ASN A 449 -18.27 -10.64 -6.08
C ASN A 449 -17.30 -11.79 -6.43
N ARG A 450 -16.00 -11.53 -6.58
CA ARG A 450 -14.97 -12.57 -6.74
C ARG A 450 -14.23 -12.83 -5.45
N THR A 451 -14.50 -12.06 -4.40
CA THR A 451 -13.83 -12.19 -3.12
C THR A 451 -14.21 -13.50 -2.45
N ARG A 452 -13.18 -14.29 -2.14
CA ARG A 452 -13.27 -15.46 -1.29
C ARG A 452 -12.08 -15.47 -0.35
N GLN A 453 -12.33 -15.49 0.95
CA GLN A 453 -11.28 -15.30 1.95
C GLN A 453 -11.52 -16.21 3.15
N THR A 454 -10.52 -16.99 3.54
CA THR A 454 -10.60 -17.84 4.73
C THR A 454 -9.84 -17.20 5.90
N TYR A 455 -10.47 -17.19 7.08
CA TYR A 455 -9.88 -16.71 8.31
C TYR A 455 -9.89 -17.81 9.37
N SER A 456 -8.77 -17.94 10.08
CA SER A 456 -8.66 -18.76 11.28
C SER A 456 -8.31 -17.88 12.48
N MET A 457 -8.78 -18.25 13.67
CA MET A 457 -8.48 -17.54 14.91
C MET A 457 -8.65 -18.45 16.13
N TYR A 458 -7.87 -18.19 17.17
CA TYR A 458 -8.03 -18.88 18.45
C TYR A 458 -9.17 -18.25 19.26
N ILE A 459 -10.09 -19.08 19.76
CA ILE A 459 -11.24 -18.63 20.56
C ILE A 459 -11.34 -19.30 21.93
N GLY A 460 -10.32 -20.08 22.33
CA GLY A 460 -10.33 -20.89 23.55
C GLY A 460 -10.45 -22.38 23.24
N THR A 461 -9.86 -23.22 24.08
CA THR A 461 -9.95 -24.69 23.98
C THR A 461 -11.17 -25.23 24.73
N GLY A 462 -11.52 -26.51 24.50
CA GLY A 462 -12.54 -27.20 25.28
C GLY A 462 -14.00 -26.89 24.91
N LEU A 463 -14.24 -25.96 23.97
CA LEU A 463 -15.58 -25.73 23.43
C LEU A 463 -16.06 -26.94 22.61
N THR A 464 -17.37 -27.14 22.58
CA THR A 464 -18.04 -27.99 21.60
C THR A 464 -18.12 -27.26 20.24
N THR A 465 -18.29 -28.00 19.15
CA THR A 465 -18.54 -27.42 17.82
C THR A 465 -19.73 -26.47 17.83
N ASP A 466 -20.80 -26.80 18.56
CA ASP A 466 -21.99 -25.94 18.65
C ASP A 466 -21.73 -24.63 19.40
N GLU A 467 -20.89 -24.65 20.44
CA GLU A 467 -20.45 -23.43 21.14
C GLU A 467 -19.56 -22.58 20.24
N ALA A 468 -18.62 -23.19 19.52
CA ALA A 468 -17.76 -22.49 18.57
C ALA A 468 -18.56 -21.90 17.40
N MET A 469 -19.59 -22.59 16.90
CA MET A 469 -20.48 -22.05 15.86
C MET A 469 -21.29 -20.84 16.36
N LYS A 470 -21.64 -20.79 17.64
CA LYS A 470 -22.32 -19.63 18.26
C LYS A 470 -21.37 -18.45 18.52
N ALA A 471 -20.06 -18.66 18.45
CA ALA A 471 -19.07 -17.61 18.66
C ALA A 471 -18.94 -16.65 17.47
N PHE A 472 -19.56 -16.94 16.32
CA PHE A 472 -19.57 -16.02 15.18
C PHE A 472 -20.98 -15.68 14.72
N THR A 473 -21.13 -14.49 14.12
CA THR A 473 -22.38 -14.03 13.52
C THR A 473 -22.05 -13.32 12.21
N PRO A 474 -22.53 -13.80 11.05
CA PRO A 474 -22.41 -13.06 9.79
C PRO A 474 -23.13 -11.71 9.90
N GLY A 475 -22.56 -10.68 9.29
CA GLY A 475 -23.18 -9.36 9.28
C GLY A 475 -22.44 -8.36 8.42
N ARG A 476 -22.89 -7.11 8.48
CA ARG A 476 -22.26 -5.99 7.77
C ARG A 476 -21.78 -4.94 8.75
N VAL A 477 -20.67 -4.29 8.42
CA VAL A 477 -20.14 -3.15 9.19
C VAL A 477 -20.38 -1.87 8.42
N MET A 478 -21.08 -0.94 9.05
CA MET A 478 -21.27 0.42 8.53
C MET A 478 -20.04 1.26 8.88
N ILE A 479 -19.63 2.13 7.95
CA ILE A 479 -18.44 3.00 8.10
C ILE A 479 -18.79 4.50 8.04
N PRO A 480 -19.88 5.00 8.67
CA PRO A 480 -20.27 6.40 8.55
C PRO A 480 -19.22 7.34 9.17
N ASP A 481 -18.62 6.88 10.26
CA ASP A 481 -17.64 7.57 11.10
C ASP A 481 -16.92 6.51 11.96
N THR A 482 -16.36 6.92 13.10
CA THR A 482 -15.62 6.05 14.03
C THR A 482 -16.50 5.11 14.86
N THR A 483 -17.83 5.11 14.70
CA THR A 483 -18.74 4.27 15.50
C THR A 483 -18.83 2.82 15.03
N TYR A 484 -18.45 2.54 13.77
CA TYR A 484 -18.46 1.22 13.13
C TYR A 484 -19.67 0.31 13.47
N PRO A 485 -20.93 0.74 13.22
CA PRO A 485 -22.08 -0.06 13.61
C PRO A 485 -22.12 -1.42 12.90
N PHE A 486 -22.35 -2.49 13.66
CA PHE A 486 -22.55 -3.83 13.12
C PHE A 486 -24.05 -4.12 12.92
N CYS A 487 -24.37 -4.68 11.77
CA CYS A 487 -25.70 -5.06 11.33
C CYS A 487 -25.75 -6.58 11.13
N SER A 488 -26.42 -7.31 12.02
CA SER A 488 -26.62 -8.76 11.89
C SER A 488 -28.06 -9.22 11.86
N ASN A 489 -29.05 -8.39 12.22
CA ASN A 489 -30.49 -8.71 12.18
C ASN A 489 -31.34 -7.42 12.07
N GLU A 490 -32.43 -7.43 11.30
CA GLU A 490 -33.30 -6.24 11.11
C GLU A 490 -33.85 -5.62 12.40
N SER A 491 -34.02 -6.40 13.48
CA SER A 491 -34.79 -6.01 14.67
C SER A 491 -33.98 -5.39 15.81
N ASP A 492 -32.66 -5.55 15.86
CA ASP A 492 -31.86 -5.27 17.07
C ASP A 492 -30.94 -4.04 16.99
N SER A 493 -30.92 -3.35 15.85
CA SER A 493 -30.04 -2.19 15.66
C SER A 493 -30.77 -1.02 15.00
N PRO A 494 -30.71 0.21 15.55
CA PRO A 494 -31.22 1.41 14.89
C PRO A 494 -30.57 1.65 13.51
N TYR A 495 -29.44 0.98 13.23
CA TYR A 495 -28.72 1.04 11.97
C TYR A 495 -29.16 -0.02 10.95
N CYS A 496 -29.94 -1.05 11.34
CA CYS A 496 -30.39 -2.06 10.38
C CYS A 496 -31.36 -1.53 9.34
N ASN A 497 -32.16 -0.51 9.67
CA ASN A 497 -32.92 0.25 8.67
C ASN A 497 -32.02 0.93 7.62
N ALA A 498 -30.77 1.27 7.98
CA ALA A 498 -29.78 1.83 7.07
C ALA A 498 -29.01 0.76 6.27
N CYS A 499 -28.89 -0.46 6.81
CA CYS A 499 -28.24 -1.61 6.17
C CYS A 499 -29.15 -2.33 5.14
N GLY A 500 -30.46 -2.05 5.15
CA GLY A 500 -31.44 -2.67 4.25
C GLY A 500 -31.81 -4.11 4.66
N THR A 501 -32.62 -4.80 3.84
CA THR A 501 -33.20 -6.12 4.17
C THR A 501 -32.22 -7.31 4.05
N GLN A 502 -30.91 -7.07 4.03
CA GLN A 502 -29.86 -8.10 3.82
C GLN A 502 -28.70 -7.99 4.83
N CYS A 503 -29.04 -7.86 6.12
CA CYS A 503 -28.05 -7.91 7.22
C CYS A 503 -27.64 -9.34 7.60
N THR A 504 -28.49 -10.33 7.27
CA THR A 504 -28.22 -11.76 7.47
C THR A 504 -27.91 -12.42 6.14
N GLY A 505 -26.88 -13.27 6.06
CA GLY A 505 -26.68 -14.07 4.87
C GLY A 505 -25.59 -15.13 4.98
N SER A 506 -25.65 -16.05 4.02
CA SER A 506 -24.79 -17.24 3.94
C SER A 506 -23.43 -16.97 3.29
N TRP A 507 -22.98 -15.70 3.26
CA TRP A 507 -21.65 -15.36 2.72
C TRP A 507 -20.52 -15.75 3.68
N VAL A 508 -20.81 -16.02 4.95
CA VAL A 508 -19.82 -16.60 5.87
C VAL A 508 -20.21 -18.02 6.21
N THR A 509 -19.29 -18.96 5.98
CA THR A 509 -19.44 -20.37 6.32
C THR A 509 -18.55 -20.74 7.48
N PHE A 510 -19.09 -21.53 8.41
CA PHE A 510 -18.30 -22.27 9.38
C PHE A 510 -17.59 -23.42 8.67
N ASP A 511 -16.26 -23.44 8.69
CA ASP A 511 -15.50 -24.52 8.06
C ASP A 511 -15.12 -25.59 9.09
N SER A 512 -14.55 -25.18 10.22
CA SER A 512 -14.09 -26.10 11.26
C SER A 512 -13.82 -25.42 12.60
N TYR A 513 -13.87 -26.20 13.68
CA TYR A 513 -13.28 -25.86 14.97
C TYR A 513 -12.58 -27.09 15.57
N THR A 514 -11.38 -26.90 16.11
CA THR A 514 -10.63 -27.96 16.79
C THR A 514 -10.67 -27.76 18.31
N THR A 515 -11.30 -28.68 19.05
CA THR A 515 -11.45 -28.56 20.51
C THR A 515 -10.13 -28.50 21.28
N GLU A 516 -9.11 -29.23 20.82
CA GLU A 516 -7.79 -29.29 21.46
C GLU A 516 -6.98 -28.01 21.24
N ASP A 517 -6.96 -27.50 20.00
CA ASP A 517 -6.18 -26.32 19.62
C ASP A 517 -6.94 -25.01 19.80
N GLY A 518 -8.27 -25.05 19.97
CA GLY A 518 -9.15 -23.89 20.10
C GLY A 518 -9.29 -23.04 18.84
N LEU A 519 -8.97 -23.61 17.66
CA LEU A 519 -8.89 -22.87 16.40
C LEU A 519 -10.22 -22.92 15.63
N LEU A 520 -10.90 -21.77 15.53
CA LEU A 520 -12.06 -21.56 14.67
C LEU A 520 -11.60 -21.18 13.25
N THR A 521 -12.22 -21.74 12.22
CA THR A 521 -11.99 -21.37 10.81
C THR A 521 -13.30 -21.05 10.11
N LEU A 522 -13.34 -19.90 9.44
CA LEU A 522 -14.48 -19.37 8.71
C LEU A 522 -14.07 -18.97 7.28
N THR A 523 -14.97 -19.12 6.32
CA THR A 523 -14.76 -18.62 4.95
C THR A 523 -15.81 -17.57 4.60
N ILE A 524 -15.36 -16.40 4.13
CA ILE A 524 -16.18 -15.41 3.45
C ILE A 524 -16.19 -15.73 1.95
N ASP A 525 -17.37 -15.83 1.33
CA ASP A 525 -17.57 -15.98 -0.11
C ASP A 525 -18.64 -14.98 -0.59
N LEU A 526 -18.20 -13.98 -1.36
CA LEU A 526 -19.06 -12.90 -1.82
C LEU A 526 -19.67 -13.13 -3.22
N SER A 527 -19.52 -14.32 -3.80
CA SER A 527 -19.98 -14.65 -5.16
C SER A 527 -21.46 -14.41 -5.42
N ASN A 528 -22.30 -14.54 -4.39
CA ASN A 528 -23.74 -14.37 -4.50
C ASN A 528 -24.22 -12.95 -4.12
N GLN A 529 -23.30 -12.02 -3.85
CA GLN A 529 -23.64 -10.67 -3.40
C GLN A 529 -23.82 -9.72 -4.59
N THR A 530 -25.09 -9.47 -4.93
CA THR A 530 -25.46 -8.71 -6.14
C THR A 530 -25.20 -7.21 -6.03
N ASP A 531 -25.21 -6.66 -4.82
CA ASP A 531 -24.88 -5.25 -4.56
C ASP A 531 -23.38 -4.96 -4.70
N LEU A 532 -22.53 -5.97 -4.92
CA LEU A 532 -21.13 -5.82 -5.35
C LEU A 532 -20.98 -5.72 -6.87
N ASN A 533 -22.07 -5.87 -7.64
CA ASN A 533 -22.03 -5.63 -9.07
C ASN A 533 -22.09 -4.12 -9.36
N ILE A 534 -21.20 -3.63 -10.22
CA ILE A 534 -21.17 -2.24 -10.72
C ILE A 534 -22.55 -1.81 -11.24
N ALA A 535 -23.31 -2.73 -11.84
CA ALA A 535 -24.66 -2.46 -12.36
C ALA A 535 -25.71 -2.14 -11.26
N ASN A 536 -25.40 -2.38 -9.99
CA ASN A 536 -26.30 -2.14 -8.85
C ASN A 536 -25.80 -1.01 -7.94
N ARG A 537 -25.02 -0.08 -8.49
CA ARG A 537 -24.29 0.96 -7.74
C ARG A 537 -24.77 2.38 -7.99
N GLU A 538 -26.05 2.56 -8.34
CA GLU A 538 -26.65 3.89 -8.55
C GLU A 538 -26.29 4.94 -7.49
N PRO A 539 -26.33 4.65 -6.17
CA PRO A 539 -26.01 5.65 -5.14
C PRO A 539 -24.55 6.15 -5.14
N TYR A 540 -23.64 5.41 -5.78
CA TYR A 540 -22.23 5.77 -5.94
C TYR A 540 -21.99 6.70 -7.13
N CYS A 541 -23.02 6.96 -7.94
CA CYS A 541 -22.94 7.88 -9.06
C CYS A 541 -22.94 9.35 -8.58
N GLN A 542 -21.78 9.80 -8.11
CA GLN A 542 -21.57 11.10 -7.48
C GLN A 542 -20.52 11.94 -8.25
N PRO A 543 -20.49 13.27 -8.04
CA PRO A 543 -21.52 14.06 -7.38
C PRO A 543 -22.74 14.21 -8.29
N THR A 544 -23.95 14.15 -7.72
CA THR A 544 -25.23 14.26 -8.48
C THR A 544 -25.44 15.59 -9.21
N THR A 545 -24.58 16.59 -9.01
CA THR A 545 -24.54 17.83 -9.79
C THR A 545 -23.81 17.67 -11.13
N TYR A 546 -22.92 16.69 -11.23
CA TYR A 546 -22.04 16.46 -12.39
C TYR A 546 -22.35 15.12 -13.09
N CYS A 547 -22.58 14.05 -12.31
CA CYS A 547 -22.86 12.70 -12.77
C CYS A 547 -24.35 12.32 -12.58
N ALA A 548 -24.83 11.39 -13.40
CA ALA A 548 -26.16 10.80 -13.29
C ALA A 548 -26.15 9.32 -13.69
N TRP A 549 -27.00 8.55 -13.01
CA TRP A 549 -27.21 7.14 -13.32
C TRP A 549 -28.08 6.98 -14.57
N ASN A 550 -27.68 6.06 -15.45
CA ASN A 550 -28.48 5.66 -16.60
C ASN A 550 -29.11 4.29 -16.35
N SER A 551 -30.40 4.27 -16.02
CA SER A 551 -31.15 3.04 -15.76
C SER A 551 -31.34 2.14 -16.99
N SER A 552 -31.07 2.63 -18.21
CA SER A 552 -31.16 1.81 -19.43
C SER A 552 -29.92 0.97 -19.64
N THR A 553 -28.75 1.46 -19.20
CA THR A 553 -27.45 0.78 -19.33
C THR A 553 -26.92 0.26 -18.01
N ASN A 554 -27.55 0.64 -16.88
CA ASN A 554 -27.07 0.39 -15.53
C ASN A 554 -25.63 0.88 -15.32
N THR A 555 -25.35 2.10 -15.79
CA THR A 555 -24.03 2.73 -15.67
C THR A 555 -24.13 4.16 -15.18
N CYS A 556 -23.08 4.63 -14.51
CA CYS A 556 -22.92 6.04 -14.17
C CYS A 556 -22.25 6.80 -15.33
N GLY A 557 -22.77 7.98 -15.66
CA GLY A 557 -22.24 8.83 -16.73
C GLY A 557 -22.51 10.30 -16.48
N CYS A 558 -22.29 11.12 -17.50
CA CYS A 558 -22.54 12.56 -17.41
C CYS A 558 -24.02 12.88 -17.18
N LYS A 559 -24.28 13.80 -16.24
CA LYS A 559 -25.63 14.31 -16.00
C LYS A 559 -26.10 15.17 -17.19
N PRO A 560 -27.32 14.95 -17.70
CA PRO A 560 -27.89 15.85 -18.70
C PRO A 560 -27.95 17.30 -18.19
N GLY A 561 -27.37 18.22 -18.95
CA GLY A 561 -27.33 19.65 -18.62
C GLY A 561 -26.26 20.07 -17.61
N SER A 562 -25.33 19.18 -17.23
CA SER A 562 -24.11 19.57 -16.50
C SER A 562 -22.97 19.89 -17.47
N ASP A 563 -21.86 20.41 -16.93
CA ASP A 563 -20.61 20.63 -17.68
C ASP A 563 -19.79 19.35 -17.89
N CYS A 564 -20.35 18.18 -17.59
CA CYS A 564 -19.66 16.90 -17.80
C CYS A 564 -19.57 16.57 -19.28
N THR A 565 -18.35 16.45 -19.79
CA THR A 565 -18.07 16.12 -21.19
C THR A 565 -17.53 14.71 -21.39
N ASP A 566 -17.16 14.02 -20.30
CA ASP A 566 -16.58 12.68 -20.36
C ASP A 566 -17.24 11.75 -19.33
N PRO A 567 -18.08 10.78 -19.77
CA PRO A 567 -18.78 9.88 -18.86
C PRO A 567 -17.84 8.91 -18.12
N GLN A 568 -16.59 8.71 -18.59
CA GLN A 568 -15.65 7.81 -17.94
C GLN A 568 -15.26 8.30 -16.54
N VAL A 569 -15.18 9.63 -16.34
CA VAL A 569 -14.88 10.22 -15.02
C VAL A 569 -15.91 9.77 -13.97
N CYS A 570 -17.20 9.79 -14.35
CA CYS A 570 -18.28 9.35 -13.49
C CYS A 570 -18.26 7.84 -13.20
N SER A 571 -17.62 7.03 -14.06
CA SER A 571 -17.53 5.58 -13.87
C SER A 571 -16.65 5.18 -12.67
N TYR A 572 -15.64 5.99 -12.31
CA TYR A 572 -14.73 5.70 -11.19
C TYR A 572 -15.47 5.56 -9.85
N GLY A 573 -16.49 6.39 -9.61
CA GLY A 573 -17.31 6.27 -8.40
C GLY A 573 -17.97 4.90 -8.24
N THR A 574 -18.23 4.19 -9.34
CA THR A 574 -18.88 2.86 -9.34
C THR A 574 -17.93 1.68 -9.57
N LYS A 575 -16.73 1.91 -10.12
CA LYS A 575 -15.73 0.87 -10.43
C LYS A 575 -14.94 0.46 -9.20
N ASP A 576 -14.49 1.42 -8.41
CA ASP A 576 -13.65 1.20 -7.22
C ASP A 576 -14.53 1.04 -5.99
N ILE A 577 -15.20 -0.11 -5.92
CA ILE A 577 -16.19 -0.43 -4.90
C ILE A 577 -15.51 -0.50 -3.54
N ASP A 578 -15.78 0.42 -2.61
CA ASP A 578 -15.32 0.31 -1.23
C ASP A 578 -16.17 -0.68 -0.40
N CYS A 579 -17.37 -0.29 0.00
CA CYS A 579 -18.38 -1.12 0.64
C CYS A 579 -19.71 -0.90 -0.08
N PRO A 580 -20.68 -1.82 -0.02
CA PRO A 580 -22.07 -1.50 -0.37
C PRO A 580 -22.65 -0.36 0.47
N VAL A 581 -23.73 0.27 0.00
CA VAL A 581 -24.49 1.27 0.80
C VAL A 581 -24.93 0.66 2.14
N GLY A 582 -25.35 -0.60 2.12
CA GLY A 582 -25.78 -1.33 3.32
C GLY A 582 -24.63 -1.80 4.24
N GLY A 583 -23.39 -1.36 3.98
CA GLY A 583 -22.22 -1.70 4.79
C GLY A 583 -21.35 -2.80 4.19
N CYS A 584 -20.13 -2.87 4.72
CA CYS A 584 -19.07 -3.79 4.33
C CYS A 584 -19.40 -5.22 4.79
N TYR A 585 -19.20 -6.22 3.93
CA TYR A 585 -19.46 -7.62 4.30
C TYR A 585 -18.43 -8.14 5.31
N GLY A 586 -18.90 -8.92 6.29
CA GLY A 586 -18.04 -9.45 7.33
C GLY A 586 -18.74 -10.43 8.28
N PHE A 587 -18.15 -10.56 9.47
CA PHE A 587 -18.71 -11.29 10.59
C PHE A 587 -18.23 -10.69 11.92
N ARG A 588 -19.06 -10.87 12.95
CA ARG A 588 -18.71 -10.63 14.35
C ARG A 588 -18.21 -11.90 14.99
N ILE A 589 -17.20 -11.78 15.84
CA ILE A 589 -16.73 -12.83 16.74
C ILE A 589 -16.98 -12.39 18.18
N SER A 590 -17.67 -13.24 18.93
CA SER A 590 -17.90 -13.08 20.37
C SER A 590 -16.99 -14.04 21.11
N LEU A 591 -15.93 -13.53 21.72
CA LEU A 591 -14.99 -14.37 22.45
C LEU A 591 -15.66 -14.94 23.72
N PRO A 592 -15.55 -16.25 24.00
CA PRO A 592 -16.12 -16.85 25.19
C PRO A 592 -15.61 -16.22 26.49
N SER A 593 -16.37 -16.35 27.57
CA SER A 593 -15.94 -15.87 28.90
C SER A 593 -14.69 -16.58 29.43
N SER A 594 -14.41 -17.80 28.93
CA SER A 594 -13.22 -18.59 29.25
C SER A 594 -11.98 -18.21 28.41
N PHE A 595 -12.13 -17.32 27.43
CA PHE A 595 -11.03 -16.93 26.56
C PHE A 595 -9.92 -16.23 27.34
N VAL A 596 -8.67 -16.57 27.01
CA VAL A 596 -7.46 -15.92 27.53
C VAL A 596 -6.54 -15.59 26.36
N ALA A 597 -6.15 -14.32 26.24
CA ALA A 597 -5.11 -13.90 25.31
C ALA A 597 -3.74 -14.30 25.88
N GLU A 598 -3.29 -15.50 25.57
CA GLU A 598 -1.95 -16.00 25.92
C GLU A 598 -1.44 -16.96 24.84
N SER A 599 -0.12 -17.03 24.68
CA SER A 599 0.49 -17.91 23.68
C SER A 599 0.03 -19.35 23.83
N GLN A 600 -0.49 -19.89 22.74
CA GLN A 600 -0.93 -21.27 22.66
C GLN A 600 0.10 -22.11 21.93
N PHE A 601 0.25 -23.35 22.38
CA PHE A 601 1.10 -24.31 21.69
C PHE A 601 0.60 -24.55 20.26
N GLY A 602 1.51 -24.57 19.29
CA GLY A 602 1.17 -24.84 17.89
C GLY A 602 0.59 -23.65 17.11
N LEU A 603 0.42 -22.48 17.74
CA LEU A 603 0.02 -21.24 17.07
C LEU A 603 1.23 -20.30 16.84
N PRO A 604 1.28 -19.55 15.72
CA PRO A 604 0.31 -19.55 14.61
C PRO A 604 0.30 -20.90 13.86
N PRO A 605 -0.84 -21.30 13.25
CA PRO A 605 -0.96 -22.63 12.66
C PRO A 605 0.04 -22.86 11.53
N LYS A 606 0.25 -24.14 11.19
CA LYS A 606 1.10 -24.51 10.05
C LYS A 606 0.55 -23.92 8.75
N THR A 607 1.47 -23.51 7.89
CA THR A 607 1.16 -23.07 6.54
C THR A 607 0.82 -24.25 5.63
N ALA A 608 0.16 -23.95 4.51
CA ALA A 608 -0.21 -24.87 3.46
C ALA A 608 0.11 -24.25 2.08
N PRO A 609 0.22 -25.02 0.99
CA PRO A 609 0.31 -24.44 -0.34
C PRO A 609 -0.99 -23.73 -0.73
N PHE A 610 -0.90 -22.71 -1.59
CA PHE A 610 -2.10 -22.16 -2.24
C PHE A 610 -2.89 -23.25 -2.99
N PRO A 611 -4.23 -23.20 -2.94
CA PRO A 611 -5.07 -24.05 -3.80
C PRO A 611 -4.79 -23.78 -5.28
N ALA A 612 -4.80 -24.84 -6.09
CA ALA A 612 -4.64 -24.71 -7.53
C ALA A 612 -5.77 -23.86 -8.14
N ASN A 613 -5.42 -22.97 -9.06
CA ASN A 613 -6.36 -22.18 -9.86
C ASN A 613 -5.75 -21.89 -11.25
N ASP A 614 -6.52 -21.21 -12.10
CA ASP A 614 -6.17 -20.89 -13.49
C ASP A 614 -5.85 -19.42 -13.75
N ILE A 615 -5.73 -18.60 -12.68
CA ILE A 615 -5.42 -17.17 -12.78
C ILE A 615 -3.95 -16.98 -13.17
N LYS A 616 -3.72 -16.19 -14.22
CA LYS A 616 -2.41 -15.97 -14.83
C LYS A 616 -2.27 -14.52 -15.31
N PHE A 617 -1.07 -14.16 -15.76
CA PHE A 617 -0.87 -12.95 -16.54
C PHE A 617 -1.26 -13.14 -18.01
N ALA A 618 -1.84 -12.10 -18.60
CA ALA A 618 -1.81 -11.79 -20.02
C ALA A 618 -0.87 -10.60 -20.26
N THR A 619 -0.44 -10.42 -21.50
CA THR A 619 0.41 -9.28 -21.89
C THR A 619 -0.45 -8.21 -22.52
N ALA A 620 -0.25 -6.95 -22.12
CA ALA A 620 -0.81 -5.83 -22.86
C ALA A 620 -0.18 -5.75 -24.25
N THR A 621 -0.84 -5.02 -25.16
CA THR A 621 -0.28 -4.80 -26.49
C THR A 621 0.97 -3.94 -26.41
N GLN A 622 1.86 -4.05 -27.41
CA GLN A 622 3.08 -3.23 -27.44
C GLN A 622 2.78 -1.72 -27.53
N GLU A 623 1.67 -1.35 -28.17
CA GLU A 623 1.21 0.05 -28.26
C GLU A 623 0.87 0.62 -26.89
N VAL A 624 0.20 -0.17 -26.03
CA VAL A 624 -0.19 0.25 -24.68
C VAL A 624 1.00 0.17 -23.70
N ALA A 625 1.76 -0.93 -23.72
CA ALA A 625 2.81 -1.17 -22.73
C ALA A 625 4.09 -0.33 -22.96
N GLY A 626 4.36 0.07 -24.21
CA GLY A 626 5.61 0.72 -24.60
C GLY A 626 6.83 -0.14 -24.26
N ASP A 627 7.83 0.45 -23.61
CA ASP A 627 9.06 -0.24 -23.17
C ASP A 627 8.82 -1.37 -22.16
N CYS A 628 7.64 -1.43 -21.54
CA CYS A 628 7.25 -2.51 -20.63
C CYS A 628 6.54 -3.67 -21.35
N TYR A 629 6.59 -3.75 -22.67
CA TYR A 629 6.00 -4.84 -23.41
C TYR A 629 6.69 -6.20 -23.15
N TYR A 630 5.91 -7.19 -22.70
CA TYR A 630 6.37 -8.56 -22.49
C TYR A 630 6.14 -9.41 -23.75
N GLN A 631 7.19 -10.02 -24.31
CA GLN A 631 7.03 -11.03 -25.36
C GLN A 631 6.49 -12.35 -24.76
N ASN A 632 5.59 -13.06 -25.45
CA ASN A 632 4.95 -14.30 -24.97
C ASN A 632 5.91 -15.38 -24.38
N GLU A 633 7.20 -15.38 -24.73
CA GLU A 633 8.20 -16.28 -24.16
C GLU A 633 8.77 -15.84 -22.80
N SER A 634 8.73 -14.55 -22.46
CA SER A 634 9.32 -13.98 -21.23
C SER A 634 8.49 -14.31 -19.98
N LEU A 635 7.16 -14.42 -20.12
CA LEU A 635 6.26 -14.89 -19.04
C LEU A 635 6.47 -16.36 -18.67
N ARG A 636 7.07 -17.18 -19.56
CA ARG A 636 7.39 -18.58 -19.27
C ARG A 636 8.70 -18.77 -18.50
N ARG A 637 9.54 -17.72 -18.35
CA ARG A 637 10.91 -17.84 -17.81
C ARG A 637 11.18 -17.19 -16.45
N LYS A 638 10.29 -16.36 -15.90
CA LYS A 638 10.44 -15.87 -14.51
C LYS A 638 9.79 -16.83 -13.50
N ARG A 639 10.29 -18.08 -13.42
CA ARG A 639 10.25 -18.80 -12.13
C ARG A 639 11.37 -18.19 -11.31
N ILE A 640 11.02 -17.42 -10.28
CA ILE A 640 12.01 -16.89 -9.33
C ILE A 640 12.54 -18.10 -8.56
N ARG A 641 13.68 -18.64 -8.98
CA ARG A 641 14.42 -19.59 -8.16
C ARG A 641 14.98 -18.82 -6.97
N PHE A 642 14.29 -18.89 -5.83
CA PHE A 642 14.92 -18.67 -4.54
C PHE A 642 16.00 -19.73 -4.37
N ASP A 643 17.26 -19.29 -4.44
CA ASP A 643 18.40 -20.11 -4.03
C ASP A 643 18.59 -19.90 -2.52
N PRO A 644 18.30 -20.89 -1.65
CA PRO A 644 18.36 -20.72 -0.20
C PRO A 644 19.78 -20.70 0.36
N LEU A 645 20.83 -20.87 -0.46
CA LEU A 645 22.20 -21.03 0.06
C LEU A 645 23.24 -20.34 -0.83
N ALA A 646 23.31 -19.01 -0.75
CA ALA A 646 24.51 -18.28 -1.16
C ALA A 646 25.57 -18.33 -0.04
N THR A 647 26.08 -19.53 0.28
CA THR A 647 27.41 -19.65 0.86
C THR A 647 28.40 -19.76 -0.29
N GLU A 648 29.12 -18.68 -0.61
CA GLU A 648 30.27 -18.81 -1.51
C GLU A 648 31.26 -19.84 -0.92
N PRO A 649 31.79 -20.78 -1.72
CA PRO A 649 32.85 -21.65 -1.26
C PRO A 649 34.12 -20.82 -1.07
N MET A 650 34.53 -20.62 0.19
CA MET A 650 35.88 -20.19 0.55
C MET A 650 36.91 -21.03 -0.21
N ARG A 651 37.55 -20.44 -1.23
CA ARG A 651 38.81 -20.95 -1.77
C ARG A 651 39.88 -20.73 -0.72
N ARG A 652 40.24 -21.80 -0.01
CA ARG A 652 41.49 -21.84 0.76
C ARG A 652 42.68 -21.76 -0.21
N PRO A 653 43.72 -20.98 0.11
CA PRO A 653 44.97 -21.06 -0.62
C PRO A 653 45.65 -22.41 -0.31
N ASN A 654 46.15 -23.08 -1.33
CA ASN A 654 47.02 -24.26 -1.20
C ASN A 654 48.49 -23.82 -1.32
N PRO A 655 49.43 -24.64 -0.82
CA PRO A 655 50.30 -24.38 0.33
C PRO A 655 51.43 -23.37 0.11
#